data_AF-A0A537XGW5-F1
#
_entry.id   AF-A0A537XGW5-F1
#
_cell.length_a   1.000
_cell.length_b   1.000
_cell.length_c   1.000
_cell.angle_alpha   90.00
_cell.angle_beta   90.00
_cell.angle_gamma   90.00
#
_symmetry.space_group_name_H-M   'P 1'
#
loop_
_entity.id
_entity.type
_entity.pdbx_description
1 polymer ?
#
loop_
_entity_poly.entity_id
_entity_poly.type
_entity_poly.pdbx_seq_one_letter_code
_entity_poly.pdbx_strand_id
1 'polypeptide(L)'
;MTRRRLGWRTAWVAGAVLAFALVGAAVAPPVSLGAFDANVEQQNFSKTQERQNIYLTPQYQAQLFQVSQQNEANSAAIAANDPERQFQGDLCARGDSGCAGDVRLYDWQKNGYGLVQPVLFTARNGATLSGHVWATRAGPAIRPGAVITNGSVQANEPLYWYAAQTLAKDGYVVLTFDPQGQGQSDTPGESPDQNEGQPAQSDGRPFFDGTEDALNFMLSSARSPYEPVTSCSTGTSHAAKQNRRVAAGLDSPYNPFWQLLDRSRIGLAGHSYGAAGVSYIGQWDPRVKAIVAWDNLSVPTANPAGSFPPGEQGCPARPADRAPARITKPALGMTADYFLPPEPNTSQPDPYGCTPSSATSVPNNFGCKVTESLAYSQAGVDTGAIVIRGGSHLDFSFIPFPPAYTPGPPFGATLRGADEIAWYTSAWFDKYVKGDSSADARLLTNRWRHDGEEGGIDPNHDGNTFSFYYPSRMDIRLANGSAFDCEQLRPGCSGLTDDDGYPGEYSYVSIDRSPDVASPSAPGTIPAAAAGLRPSCIAHPTLTLGLRRRGLRIAGVQAFVGARRVGGGRGARLRVRLYGLPGQTVRVKLLIRARRGGRAVRLRRYRTVRLCVAPRRAVRHPRHKARRHRGSR
;
A
#
# COMPACT_ATOMS: atom_id res chain seq x y z
N MET A 1 67.74 29.01 -43.60
CA MET A 1 68.52 29.66 -42.52
C MET A 1 67.56 29.83 -41.35
N THR A 2 67.71 29.31 -40.14
CA THR A 2 68.86 28.77 -39.40
C THR A 2 68.29 27.81 -38.35
N ARG A 3 68.91 26.64 -38.21
CA ARG A 3 68.66 25.64 -37.15
C ARG A 3 69.06 26.22 -35.79
N ARG A 4 68.40 25.78 -34.71
CA ARG A 4 69.12 25.37 -33.48
C ARG A 4 68.31 24.38 -32.64
N ARG A 5 69.07 23.43 -32.10
CA ARG A 5 68.70 22.18 -31.42
C ARG A 5 68.80 22.34 -29.91
N LEU A 6 67.91 21.61 -29.22
CA LEU A 6 68.09 20.73 -28.04
C LEU A 6 68.70 21.29 -26.72
N GLY A 7 68.03 20.95 -25.62
CA GLY A 7 68.61 20.92 -24.27
C GLY A 7 67.61 20.48 -23.19
N TRP A 8 67.58 19.19 -22.87
CA TRP A 8 66.93 18.61 -21.69
C TRP A 8 67.59 19.09 -20.39
N ARG A 9 66.81 19.29 -19.31
CA ARG A 9 67.12 18.83 -17.93
C ARG A 9 65.86 18.64 -17.08
N THR A 10 65.78 17.45 -16.49
CA THR A 10 64.87 16.94 -15.46
C THR A 10 65.33 17.34 -14.04
N ALA A 11 64.38 17.57 -13.11
CA ALA A 11 64.41 17.29 -11.64
C ALA A 11 63.18 17.94 -10.97
N TRP A 12 62.15 17.17 -10.54
CA TRP A 12 61.96 16.52 -9.22
C TRP A 12 61.77 17.48 -8.03
N VAL A 13 60.58 17.40 -7.38
CA VAL A 13 60.22 17.42 -5.92
C VAL A 13 58.67 17.55 -5.85
N ALA A 14 57.89 16.47 -5.71
CA ALA A 14 57.29 15.94 -4.46
C ALA A 14 56.58 17.02 -3.58
N GLY A 15 55.36 16.90 -3.06
CA GLY A 15 54.37 15.84 -2.98
C GLY A 15 53.32 16.28 -1.96
N ALA A 16 52.06 15.85 -2.13
CA ALA A 16 51.06 15.70 -1.05
C ALA A 16 49.84 14.98 -1.62
N VAL A 17 49.89 13.65 -1.62
CA VAL A 17 48.73 12.78 -1.83
C VAL A 17 47.96 12.74 -0.51
N LEU A 18 46.77 13.35 -0.49
CA LEU A 18 45.77 13.11 0.55
C LEU A 18 45.00 11.85 0.14
N ALA A 19 45.28 10.77 0.86
CA ALA A 19 44.57 9.51 0.76
C ALA A 19 43.09 9.71 1.14
N PHE A 20 42.20 9.68 0.15
CA PHE A 20 40.81 9.34 0.40
C PHE A 20 40.75 7.83 0.62
N ALA A 21 40.41 7.44 1.86
CA ALA A 21 40.04 6.08 2.18
C ALA A 21 38.83 5.69 1.31
N LEU A 22 39.09 4.80 0.34
CA LEU A 22 38.06 4.01 -0.32
C LEU A 22 37.37 3.16 0.75
N VAL A 23 36.26 3.66 1.28
CA VAL A 23 35.26 2.77 1.91
C VAL A 23 34.70 1.96 0.74
N GLY A 24 35.13 0.71 0.64
CA GLY A 24 34.66 -0.22 -0.36
C GLY A 24 33.14 -0.29 -0.31
N ALA A 25 32.49 0.12 -1.40
CA ALA A 25 31.15 -0.34 -1.69
C ALA A 25 31.23 -1.87 -1.70
N ALA A 26 30.44 -2.53 -0.85
CA ALA A 26 30.23 -3.95 -0.94
C ALA A 26 29.60 -4.19 -2.33
N VAL A 27 30.43 -4.59 -3.29
CA VAL A 27 29.95 -5.09 -4.57
C VAL A 27 29.31 -6.43 -4.23
N ALA A 28 28.00 -6.54 -4.44
CA ALA A 28 27.29 -7.80 -4.29
C ALA A 28 28.06 -8.91 -5.04
N PRO A 29 28.21 -10.12 -4.47
CA PRO A 29 28.88 -11.21 -5.16
C PRO A 29 28.20 -11.45 -6.51
N PRO A 30 28.97 -11.78 -7.57
CA PRO A 30 28.40 -12.07 -8.87
C PRO A 30 27.41 -13.25 -8.72
N VAL A 31 26.19 -13.07 -9.23
CA VAL A 31 25.22 -14.16 -9.37
C VAL A 31 25.84 -15.18 -10.34
N SER A 32 26.28 -16.32 -9.81
CA SER A 32 26.75 -17.43 -10.64
C SER A 32 25.53 -18.11 -11.27
N LEU A 33 25.03 -17.56 -12.36
CA LEU A 33 23.99 -18.21 -13.16
C LEU A 33 24.61 -19.41 -13.89
N GLY A 34 23.99 -20.57 -13.77
CA GLY A 34 24.29 -21.70 -14.65
C GLY A 34 24.04 -21.30 -16.12
N ALA A 35 24.62 -22.05 -17.06
CA ALA A 35 24.31 -21.85 -18.47
C ALA A 35 22.81 -22.09 -18.72
N PHE A 36 22.21 -21.33 -19.65
CA PHE A 36 20.83 -21.54 -20.06
C PHE A 36 20.62 -22.98 -20.55
N ASP A 37 19.66 -23.67 -19.96
CA ASP A 37 19.25 -25.01 -20.34
C ASP A 37 17.77 -24.97 -20.76
N ALA A 38 17.51 -25.28 -22.03
CA ALA A 38 16.18 -25.24 -22.61
C ALA A 38 15.22 -26.26 -21.97
N ASN A 39 15.72 -27.40 -21.46
CA ASN A 39 14.88 -28.38 -20.76
C ASN A 39 14.47 -27.85 -19.39
N VAL A 40 15.39 -27.21 -18.66
CA VAL A 40 15.09 -26.58 -17.36
C VAL A 40 14.12 -25.42 -17.55
N GLU A 41 14.30 -24.60 -18.58
CA GLU A 41 13.36 -23.53 -18.93
C GLU A 41 11.98 -24.11 -19.28
N GLN A 42 11.89 -25.19 -20.07
CA GLN A 42 10.61 -25.81 -20.39
C GLN A 42 9.90 -26.36 -19.14
N GLN A 43 10.64 -26.95 -18.21
CA GLN A 43 10.11 -27.39 -16.91
C GLN A 43 9.65 -26.21 -16.05
N ASN A 44 10.38 -25.10 -16.05
CA ASN A 44 10.00 -23.91 -15.31
C ASN A 44 8.78 -23.21 -15.93
N PHE A 45 8.72 -23.13 -17.25
CA PHE A 45 7.61 -22.54 -17.98
C PHE A 45 6.33 -23.37 -17.84
N SER A 46 6.43 -24.69 -17.72
CA SER A 46 5.25 -25.54 -17.52
C SER A 46 4.53 -25.26 -16.21
N LYS A 47 5.20 -24.66 -15.20
CA LYS A 47 4.59 -24.23 -13.94
C LYS A 47 3.45 -23.23 -14.13
N THR A 48 3.47 -22.46 -15.22
CA THR A 48 2.36 -21.58 -15.61
C THR A 48 1.03 -22.33 -15.83
N GLN A 49 1.02 -23.66 -15.90
CA GLN A 49 -0.19 -24.44 -16.07
C GLN A 49 -0.75 -24.98 -14.75
N GLU A 50 -0.05 -24.82 -13.63
CA GLU A 50 -0.39 -25.52 -12.39
C GLU A 50 -1.68 -25.03 -11.74
N ARG A 51 -1.97 -23.72 -11.79
CA ARG A 51 -3.21 -23.17 -11.21
C ARG A 51 -4.46 -23.75 -11.83
N GLN A 52 -4.38 -24.25 -13.07
CA GLN A 52 -5.49 -24.93 -13.74
C GLN A 52 -5.98 -26.15 -12.97
N ASN A 53 -5.12 -26.80 -12.19
CA ASN A 53 -5.50 -27.92 -11.32
C ASN A 53 -6.55 -27.53 -10.28
N ILE A 54 -6.68 -26.25 -9.94
CA ILE A 54 -7.72 -25.73 -9.06
C ILE A 54 -9.02 -25.57 -9.84
N TYR A 55 -8.99 -24.77 -10.91
CA TYR A 55 -10.21 -24.28 -11.53
C TYR A 55 -10.78 -25.18 -12.63
N LEU A 56 -10.01 -26.11 -13.21
CA LEU A 56 -10.51 -27.05 -14.21
C LEU A 56 -11.24 -28.27 -13.61
N THR A 57 -11.33 -28.37 -12.28
CA THR A 57 -12.13 -29.43 -11.65
C THR A 57 -13.62 -29.26 -12.01
N PRO A 58 -14.37 -30.37 -12.20
CA PRO A 58 -15.80 -30.29 -12.50
C PRO A 58 -16.60 -29.48 -11.47
N GLN A 59 -16.22 -29.59 -10.19
CA GLN A 59 -16.87 -28.88 -9.09
C GLN A 59 -16.64 -27.36 -9.19
N TYR A 60 -15.39 -26.94 -9.46
CA TYR A 60 -15.09 -25.52 -9.65
C TYR A 60 -15.79 -24.97 -10.90
N GLN A 61 -15.77 -25.68 -12.02
CA GLN A 61 -16.43 -25.24 -13.26
C GLN A 61 -17.95 -25.08 -13.08
N ALA A 62 -18.60 -26.00 -12.36
CA ALA A 62 -20.03 -25.87 -12.03
C ALA A 62 -20.30 -24.62 -11.17
N GLN A 63 -19.44 -24.35 -10.17
CA GLN A 63 -19.56 -23.16 -9.34
C GLN A 63 -19.27 -21.87 -10.13
N LEU A 64 -18.27 -21.88 -11.01
CA LEU A 64 -17.95 -20.76 -11.88
C LEU A 64 -19.09 -20.42 -12.83
N PHE A 65 -19.73 -21.43 -13.41
CA PHE A 65 -20.92 -21.21 -14.23
C PHE A 65 -22.04 -20.56 -13.41
N GLN A 66 -22.34 -21.08 -12.21
CA GLN A 66 -23.37 -20.51 -11.34
C GLN A 66 -23.08 -19.05 -10.96
N VAL A 67 -21.85 -18.76 -10.55
CA VAL A 67 -21.40 -17.40 -10.20
C VAL A 67 -21.47 -16.48 -11.41
N SER A 68 -21.06 -16.95 -12.59
CA SER A 68 -21.13 -16.17 -13.83
C SER A 68 -22.56 -15.76 -14.15
N GLN A 69 -23.52 -16.70 -14.08
CA GLN A 69 -24.95 -16.37 -14.29
C GLN A 69 -25.46 -15.34 -13.26
N GLN A 70 -25.02 -15.45 -12.00
CA GLN A 70 -25.39 -14.48 -10.97
C GLN A 70 -24.80 -13.08 -11.25
N ASN A 71 -23.54 -13.02 -11.68
CA ASN A 71 -22.86 -11.77 -11.98
C ASN A 71 -23.45 -11.09 -13.22
N GLU A 72 -23.80 -11.84 -14.26
CA GLU A 72 -24.51 -11.32 -15.43
C GLU A 72 -25.87 -10.73 -15.04
N ALA A 73 -26.65 -11.45 -14.23
CA ALA A 73 -27.94 -10.96 -13.74
C ALA A 73 -27.77 -9.69 -12.88
N ASN A 74 -26.74 -9.65 -12.02
CA ASN A 74 -26.41 -8.48 -11.20
C ASN A 74 -26.02 -7.29 -12.07
N SER A 75 -25.18 -7.49 -13.10
CA SER A 75 -24.76 -6.44 -14.02
C SER A 75 -25.95 -5.84 -14.78
N ALA A 76 -26.87 -6.68 -15.27
CA ALA A 76 -28.10 -6.23 -15.90
C ALA A 76 -29.01 -5.47 -14.92
N ALA A 77 -29.12 -5.94 -13.67
CA ALA A 77 -29.90 -5.25 -12.63
C ALA A 77 -29.30 -3.89 -12.27
N ILE A 78 -27.97 -3.74 -12.23
CA ILE A 78 -27.31 -2.45 -12.01
C ILE A 78 -27.67 -1.49 -13.15
N ALA A 79 -27.53 -1.92 -14.41
CA ALA A 79 -27.87 -1.09 -15.57
C ALA A 79 -29.35 -0.67 -15.59
N ALA A 80 -30.26 -1.53 -15.11
CA ALA A 80 -31.68 -1.21 -15.02
C ALA A 80 -32.02 -0.25 -13.88
N ASN A 81 -31.37 -0.40 -12.72
CA ASN A 81 -31.68 0.36 -11.50
C ASN A 81 -30.93 1.70 -11.40
N ASP A 82 -29.79 1.83 -12.08
CA ASP A 82 -28.95 3.03 -12.08
C ASP A 82 -28.51 3.36 -13.51
N PRO A 83 -29.42 3.93 -14.34
CA PRO A 83 -29.16 4.20 -15.76
C PRO A 83 -28.09 5.27 -16.01
N GLU A 84 -27.61 5.95 -14.96
CA GLU A 84 -26.47 6.87 -15.05
C GLU A 84 -25.12 6.15 -15.13
N ARG A 85 -25.06 4.85 -14.78
CA ARG A 85 -23.83 4.06 -14.78
C ARG A 85 -23.44 3.66 -16.20
N GLN A 86 -22.14 3.78 -16.51
CA GLN A 86 -21.59 3.63 -17.86
C GLN A 86 -20.38 2.69 -17.91
N PHE A 87 -20.52 1.49 -17.35
CA PHE A 87 -19.46 0.47 -17.29
C PHE A 87 -19.61 -0.67 -18.31
N GLN A 88 -20.76 -0.78 -18.99
CA GLN A 88 -21.11 -1.91 -19.88
C GLN A 88 -20.18 -2.10 -21.08
N GLY A 89 -19.32 -1.12 -21.39
CA GLY A 89 -18.31 -1.23 -22.43
C GLY A 89 -17.03 -1.95 -22.00
N ASP A 90 -16.84 -2.21 -20.69
CA ASP A 90 -15.67 -2.92 -20.18
C ASP A 90 -15.79 -4.44 -20.36
N LEU A 91 -14.66 -5.10 -20.60
CA LEU A 91 -14.59 -6.55 -20.79
C LEU A 91 -15.08 -7.32 -19.56
N CYS A 92 -14.81 -6.82 -18.36
CA CYS A 92 -15.19 -7.43 -17.09
C CYS A 92 -16.46 -6.82 -16.48
N ALA A 93 -17.24 -6.02 -17.23
CA ALA A 93 -18.49 -5.41 -16.78
C ALA A 93 -19.52 -6.43 -16.25
N ARG A 94 -19.50 -7.64 -16.82
CA ARG A 94 -20.41 -8.73 -16.45
C ARG A 94 -19.85 -9.63 -15.34
N GLY A 95 -18.55 -9.55 -15.04
CA GLY A 95 -17.91 -10.37 -14.01
C GLY A 95 -18.03 -11.88 -14.23
N ASP A 96 -18.25 -12.33 -15.47
CA ASP A 96 -18.39 -13.73 -15.83
C ASP A 96 -17.04 -14.38 -16.17
N SER A 97 -16.99 -15.71 -16.12
CA SER A 97 -15.82 -16.51 -16.55
C SER A 97 -14.50 -16.01 -15.94
N GLY A 98 -13.51 -15.63 -16.75
CA GLY A 98 -12.20 -15.15 -16.29
C GLY A 98 -12.26 -13.90 -15.41
N CYS A 99 -13.32 -13.10 -15.50
CA CYS A 99 -13.54 -11.91 -14.67
C CYS A 99 -14.23 -12.23 -13.32
N ALA A 100 -14.58 -13.49 -13.07
CA ALA A 100 -15.25 -13.88 -11.83
C ALA A 100 -14.30 -13.97 -10.64
N GLY A 101 -12.99 -14.16 -10.84
CA GLY A 101 -12.06 -14.34 -9.73
C GLY A 101 -12.11 -15.74 -9.13
N ASP A 102 -11.59 -15.90 -7.91
CA ASP A 102 -11.71 -17.17 -7.20
C ASP A 102 -13.14 -17.39 -6.67
N VAL A 103 -13.89 -18.25 -7.34
CA VAL A 103 -15.33 -18.45 -7.07
C VAL A 103 -15.58 -19.07 -5.69
N ARG A 104 -14.55 -19.64 -5.06
CA ARG A 104 -14.60 -20.16 -3.69
C ARG A 104 -14.82 -19.06 -2.64
N LEU A 105 -14.66 -17.79 -3.03
CA LEU A 105 -14.63 -16.63 -2.12
C LEU A 105 -15.90 -15.76 -2.11
N TYR A 106 -16.91 -16.03 -2.97
CA TYR A 106 -18.10 -15.17 -3.14
C TYR A 106 -19.00 -15.09 -1.91
N ASP A 107 -19.22 -16.22 -1.22
CA ASP A 107 -20.18 -16.32 -0.13
C ASP A 107 -19.59 -15.90 1.24
N TRP A 108 -18.61 -14.99 1.25
CA TRP A 108 -17.84 -14.58 2.43
C TRP A 108 -18.70 -14.27 3.67
N GLN A 109 -19.56 -13.26 3.56
CA GLN A 109 -20.41 -12.84 4.68
C GLN A 109 -21.54 -13.83 4.94
N LYS A 110 -22.11 -14.43 3.89
CA LYS A 110 -23.20 -15.41 3.96
C LYS A 110 -22.79 -16.66 4.74
N ASN A 111 -21.56 -17.13 4.55
CA ASN A 111 -20.99 -18.26 5.27
C ASN A 111 -20.42 -17.90 6.64
N GLY A 112 -20.48 -16.61 7.02
CA GLY A 112 -19.97 -16.14 8.30
C GLY A 112 -18.44 -16.14 8.38
N TYR A 113 -17.73 -15.95 7.25
CA TYR A 113 -16.28 -15.83 7.22
C TYR A 113 -15.78 -14.40 7.51
N GLY A 114 -16.64 -13.41 7.34
CA GLY A 114 -16.40 -12.04 7.79
C GLY A 114 -17.52 -11.08 7.42
N LEU A 115 -17.14 -9.82 7.20
CA LEU A 115 -18.00 -8.72 6.80
C LEU A 115 -17.56 -8.20 5.43
N VAL A 116 -18.51 -7.93 4.55
CA VAL A 116 -18.26 -7.24 3.27
C VAL A 116 -19.42 -6.29 2.98
N GLN A 117 -19.09 -5.09 2.50
CA GLN A 117 -20.08 -4.12 2.05
C GLN A 117 -19.68 -3.59 0.66
N PRO A 118 -20.52 -3.76 -0.38
CA PRO A 118 -20.30 -3.09 -1.65
C PRO A 118 -20.43 -1.58 -1.47
N VAL A 119 -19.60 -0.83 -2.20
CA VAL A 119 -19.55 0.63 -2.17
C VAL A 119 -19.48 1.20 -3.57
N LEU A 120 -20.11 2.35 -3.76
CA LEU A 120 -20.02 3.18 -4.96
C LEU A 120 -19.61 4.59 -4.53
N PHE A 121 -18.70 5.23 -5.27
CA PHE A 121 -18.28 6.60 -5.00
C PHE A 121 -17.77 7.29 -6.26
N THR A 122 -17.99 8.60 -6.36
CA THR A 122 -17.61 9.42 -7.51
C THR A 122 -16.11 9.73 -7.49
N ALA A 123 -15.39 9.45 -8.57
CA ALA A 123 -14.01 9.88 -8.80
C ALA A 123 -13.94 11.38 -9.10
N ARG A 124 -12.73 11.94 -9.06
CA ARG A 124 -12.49 13.37 -9.33
C ARG A 124 -12.89 13.88 -10.71
N ASN A 125 -12.99 13.00 -11.71
CA ASN A 125 -13.45 13.34 -13.06
C ASN A 125 -14.96 13.05 -13.24
N GLY A 126 -15.65 12.64 -12.18
CA GLY A 126 -17.06 12.34 -12.20
C GLY A 126 -17.43 10.90 -12.56
N ALA A 127 -16.49 10.00 -12.85
CA ALA A 127 -16.80 8.58 -13.04
C ALA A 127 -17.28 7.96 -11.72
N THR A 128 -18.30 7.09 -11.72
CA THR A 128 -18.71 6.34 -10.52
C THR A 128 -17.84 5.09 -10.39
N LEU A 129 -17.07 4.98 -9.32
CA LEU A 129 -16.21 3.84 -9.02
C LEU A 129 -16.94 2.80 -8.18
N SER A 130 -16.66 1.53 -8.48
CA SER A 130 -17.22 0.36 -7.80
C SER A 130 -16.18 -0.36 -6.96
N GLY A 131 -16.57 -0.91 -5.82
CA GLY A 131 -15.67 -1.70 -4.98
C GLY A 131 -16.35 -2.32 -3.77
N HIS A 132 -15.53 -2.90 -2.90
CA HIS A 132 -15.98 -3.52 -1.65
C HIS A 132 -15.08 -3.11 -0.49
N VAL A 133 -15.69 -2.94 0.69
CA VAL A 133 -14.97 -2.83 1.95
C VAL A 133 -15.11 -4.13 2.73
N TRP A 134 -13.99 -4.71 3.14
CA TRP A 134 -13.86 -5.99 3.82
C TRP A 134 -13.40 -5.80 5.26
N ALA A 135 -13.94 -6.61 6.16
CA ALA A 135 -13.50 -6.70 7.55
C ALA A 135 -13.92 -8.06 8.15
N THR A 136 -13.64 -8.25 9.43
CA THR A 136 -14.12 -9.38 10.24
C THR A 136 -14.84 -8.83 11.47
N ARG A 137 -15.75 -9.60 12.08
CA ARG A 137 -16.32 -9.24 13.39
C ARG A 137 -15.29 -9.47 14.49
N ALA A 138 -14.57 -10.58 14.42
CA ALA A 138 -13.47 -10.87 15.33
C ALA A 138 -12.30 -9.90 15.13
N GLY A 139 -11.48 -9.72 16.17
CA GLY A 139 -10.30 -8.86 16.15
C GLY A 139 -10.47 -7.51 16.86
N PRO A 140 -9.45 -6.64 16.83
CA PRO A 140 -9.46 -5.37 17.54
C PRO A 140 -10.60 -4.46 17.10
N ALA A 141 -11.12 -3.65 18.04
CA ALA A 141 -12.17 -2.67 17.75
C ALA A 141 -11.71 -1.55 16.78
N ILE A 142 -10.40 -1.27 16.74
CA ILE A 142 -9.78 -0.29 15.86
C ILE A 142 -8.59 -0.95 15.16
N ARG A 143 -8.54 -0.85 13.84
CA ARG A 143 -7.77 -1.69 12.93
C ARG A 143 -7.04 -0.86 11.90
N PRO A 144 -5.81 -1.24 11.49
CA PRO A 144 -5.20 -0.63 10.31
C PRO A 144 -6.08 -0.80 9.07
N GLY A 145 -5.85 0.05 8.07
CA GLY A 145 -6.49 -0.05 6.75
C GLY A 145 -5.53 -0.51 5.66
N ALA A 146 -6.07 -1.10 4.62
CA ALA A 146 -5.38 -1.34 3.36
C ALA A 146 -6.27 -0.91 2.19
N VAL A 147 -5.67 -0.37 1.13
CA VAL A 147 -6.35 -0.16 -0.16
C VAL A 147 -5.63 -0.99 -1.22
N ILE A 148 -6.39 -1.73 -2.02
CA ILE A 148 -5.89 -2.55 -3.12
C ILE A 148 -6.34 -1.90 -4.43
N THR A 149 -5.37 -1.53 -5.27
CA THR A 149 -5.60 -0.99 -6.62
C THR A 149 -5.34 -2.07 -7.66
N ASN A 150 -6.35 -2.38 -8.46
CA ASN A 150 -6.30 -3.47 -9.43
C ASN A 150 -5.33 -3.21 -10.60
N GLY A 151 -5.04 -4.27 -11.37
CA GLY A 151 -4.36 -4.16 -12.66
C GLY A 151 -5.25 -3.65 -13.79
N SER A 152 -4.66 -3.50 -14.99
CA SER A 152 -5.34 -2.91 -16.15
C SER A 152 -5.71 -3.88 -17.27
N VAL A 153 -5.39 -5.17 -17.14
CA VAL A 153 -5.64 -6.19 -18.18
C VAL A 153 -6.51 -7.28 -17.60
N GLN A 154 -7.82 -7.22 -17.88
CA GLN A 154 -8.80 -8.21 -17.35
C GLN A 154 -8.62 -8.41 -15.85
N ALA A 155 -8.60 -7.29 -15.11
CA ALA A 155 -8.17 -7.24 -13.73
C ALA A 155 -9.19 -6.47 -12.88
N ASN A 156 -10.45 -6.91 -12.90
CA ASN A 156 -11.44 -6.35 -12.00
C ASN A 156 -11.20 -6.79 -10.56
N GLU A 157 -11.84 -6.08 -9.64
CA GLU A 157 -11.67 -6.21 -8.20
C GLU A 157 -11.84 -7.66 -7.65
N PRO A 158 -12.80 -8.48 -8.12
CA PRO A 158 -12.93 -9.88 -7.73
C PRO A 158 -11.67 -10.73 -7.85
N LEU A 159 -10.75 -10.40 -8.77
CA LEU A 159 -9.53 -11.19 -8.96
C LEU A 159 -8.52 -11.02 -7.81
N TYR A 160 -8.74 -10.03 -6.95
CA TYR A 160 -7.89 -9.70 -5.80
C TYR A 160 -8.55 -10.02 -4.46
N TRP A 161 -9.73 -10.66 -4.46
CA TRP A 161 -10.44 -10.99 -3.23
C TRP A 161 -9.67 -11.94 -2.31
N TYR A 162 -8.79 -12.78 -2.86
CA TYR A 162 -7.90 -13.63 -2.05
C TYR A 162 -7.03 -12.78 -1.10
N ALA A 163 -6.38 -11.74 -1.62
CA ALA A 163 -5.56 -10.84 -0.82
C ALA A 163 -6.42 -9.99 0.13
N ALA A 164 -7.60 -9.54 -0.33
CA ALA A 164 -8.48 -8.70 0.47
C ALA A 164 -9.06 -9.43 1.68
N GLN A 165 -9.51 -10.67 1.48
CA GLN A 165 -10.07 -11.52 2.53
C GLN A 165 -8.98 -11.97 3.50
N THR A 166 -7.78 -12.31 3.02
CA THR A 166 -6.65 -12.66 3.89
C THR A 166 -6.25 -11.48 4.78
N LEU A 167 -6.10 -10.28 4.21
CA LEU A 167 -5.81 -9.08 5.01
C LEU A 167 -6.95 -8.76 6.01
N ALA A 168 -8.22 -8.96 5.63
CA ALA A 168 -9.34 -8.80 6.56
C ALA A 168 -9.29 -9.82 7.72
N LYS A 169 -8.84 -11.05 7.46
CA LYS A 169 -8.58 -12.09 8.47
C LYS A 169 -7.43 -11.74 9.38
N ASP A 170 -6.42 -11.08 8.84
CA ASP A 170 -5.34 -10.50 9.63
C ASP A 170 -5.78 -9.23 10.40
N GLY A 171 -7.04 -8.84 10.32
CA GLY A 171 -7.59 -7.76 11.14
C GLY A 171 -7.37 -6.37 10.55
N TYR A 172 -7.23 -6.26 9.23
CA TYR A 172 -7.36 -5.00 8.50
C TYR A 172 -8.83 -4.68 8.20
N VAL A 173 -9.10 -3.40 7.95
CA VAL A 173 -10.21 -3.00 7.08
C VAL A 173 -9.63 -2.81 5.69
N VAL A 174 -10.16 -3.47 4.68
CA VAL A 174 -9.59 -3.45 3.33
C VAL A 174 -10.58 -2.83 2.36
N LEU A 175 -10.13 -1.90 1.54
CA LEU A 175 -10.88 -1.41 0.38
C LEU A 175 -10.23 -1.99 -0.88
N THR A 176 -11.03 -2.67 -1.68
CA THR A 176 -10.73 -3.03 -3.06
C THR A 176 -11.67 -2.22 -3.96
N PHE A 177 -11.21 -1.80 -5.13
CA PHE A 177 -12.05 -1.03 -6.05
C PHE A 177 -11.58 -1.20 -7.49
N ASP A 178 -12.52 -1.12 -8.43
CA ASP A 178 -12.25 -1.00 -9.85
C ASP A 178 -11.84 0.44 -10.20
N PRO A 179 -10.64 0.67 -10.77
CA PRO A 179 -10.31 1.94 -11.40
C PRO A 179 -11.33 2.31 -12.49
N GLN A 180 -11.42 3.59 -12.85
CA GLN A 180 -12.27 4.03 -13.96
C GLN A 180 -12.00 3.18 -15.21
N GLY A 181 -13.09 2.75 -15.87
CA GLY A 181 -13.02 1.91 -17.07
C GLY A 181 -12.46 0.52 -16.83
N GLN A 182 -12.53 0.00 -15.61
CA GLN A 182 -12.30 -1.41 -15.28
C GLN A 182 -13.55 -1.98 -14.60
N GLY A 183 -13.83 -3.26 -14.82
CA GLY A 183 -14.87 -3.99 -14.11
C GLY A 183 -16.21 -3.26 -14.15
N GLN A 184 -16.75 -2.95 -12.98
CA GLN A 184 -18.03 -2.24 -12.88
C GLN A 184 -17.90 -0.73 -12.69
N SER A 185 -16.69 -0.16 -12.69
CA SER A 185 -16.55 1.30 -12.65
C SER A 185 -16.90 1.94 -13.99
N ASP A 186 -17.49 3.14 -13.95
CA ASP A 186 -17.86 3.87 -15.16
C ASP A 186 -16.64 4.09 -16.06
N THR A 187 -16.81 3.94 -17.39
CA THR A 187 -15.74 4.20 -18.36
C THR A 187 -15.50 5.70 -18.58
N PRO A 188 -16.53 6.53 -18.89
CA PRO A 188 -16.36 7.98 -18.95
C PRO A 188 -16.51 8.65 -17.57
N GLY A 189 -15.93 9.84 -17.47
CA GLY A 189 -16.24 10.80 -16.40
C GLY A 189 -17.57 11.54 -16.63
N GLU A 190 -17.84 12.57 -15.83
CA GLU A 190 -18.95 13.51 -16.04
C GLU A 190 -18.45 14.79 -16.71
N SER A 191 -19.30 15.47 -17.48
CA SER A 191 -18.92 16.73 -18.15
C SER A 191 -18.46 17.81 -17.15
N PRO A 192 -17.38 18.55 -17.45
CA PRO A 192 -16.60 18.61 -18.69
C PRO A 192 -15.44 17.59 -18.80
N ASP A 193 -15.29 16.71 -17.81
CA ASP A 193 -14.15 15.80 -17.64
C ASP A 193 -14.41 14.39 -18.18
N GLN A 194 -15.41 14.23 -19.05
CA GLN A 194 -15.87 12.92 -19.53
C GLN A 194 -14.76 12.06 -20.17
N ASN A 195 -13.73 12.70 -20.74
CA ASN A 195 -12.62 12.03 -21.42
C ASN A 195 -11.35 11.91 -20.56
N GLU A 196 -11.32 12.49 -19.36
CA GLU A 196 -10.16 12.40 -18.47
C GLU A 196 -9.96 10.94 -18.03
N GLY A 197 -8.76 10.39 -18.24
CA GLY A 197 -8.47 8.99 -17.91
C GLY A 197 -9.15 7.96 -18.79
N GLN A 198 -9.76 8.35 -19.92
CA GLN A 198 -10.44 7.43 -20.84
C GLN A 198 -9.66 7.27 -22.16
N PRO A 199 -9.47 6.04 -22.70
CA PRO A 199 -9.64 4.75 -22.03
C PRO A 199 -8.71 4.57 -20.83
N ALA A 200 -8.97 3.61 -19.94
CA ALA A 200 -8.31 3.50 -18.64
C ALA A 200 -6.76 3.51 -18.70
N GLN A 201 -6.21 2.98 -19.80
CA GLN A 201 -4.77 2.83 -20.03
C GLN A 201 -4.13 4.04 -20.75
N SER A 202 -4.89 5.07 -21.12
CA SER A 202 -4.44 6.13 -22.03
C SER A 202 -3.46 7.11 -21.41
N ASP A 203 -3.72 7.53 -20.17
CA ASP A 203 -2.92 8.55 -19.49
C ASP A 203 -2.49 8.14 -18.08
N GLY A 204 -3.11 7.11 -17.48
CA GLY A 204 -2.75 6.56 -16.17
C GLY A 204 -3.48 7.13 -14.98
N ARG A 205 -4.17 8.26 -15.11
CA ARG A 205 -4.92 8.86 -14.01
C ARG A 205 -5.87 7.87 -13.32
N PRO A 206 -6.59 6.97 -14.01
CA PRO A 206 -7.43 5.98 -13.34
C PRO A 206 -6.71 5.16 -12.25
N PHE A 207 -5.42 4.89 -12.42
CA PHE A 207 -4.64 4.08 -11.48
C PHE A 207 -3.91 4.93 -10.42
N PHE A 208 -3.43 6.14 -10.76
CA PHE A 208 -2.78 7.03 -9.79
C PHE A 208 -3.80 7.88 -9.03
N ASP A 209 -4.58 8.68 -9.75
CA ASP A 209 -5.65 9.51 -9.20
C ASP A 209 -6.75 8.65 -8.57
N GLY A 210 -7.10 7.52 -9.19
CA GLY A 210 -8.05 6.57 -8.60
C GLY A 210 -7.56 5.95 -7.30
N THR A 211 -6.25 5.68 -7.15
CA THR A 211 -5.68 5.22 -5.87
C THR A 211 -5.83 6.29 -4.78
N GLU A 212 -5.58 7.56 -5.10
CA GLU A 212 -5.79 8.65 -4.15
C GLU A 212 -7.27 8.83 -3.79
N ASP A 213 -8.17 8.74 -4.78
CA ASP A 213 -9.62 8.87 -4.58
C ASP A 213 -10.16 7.72 -3.71
N ALA A 214 -9.70 6.49 -3.95
CA ALA A 214 -9.99 5.33 -3.10
C ALA A 214 -9.43 5.50 -1.69
N LEU A 215 -8.21 6.03 -1.51
CA LEU A 215 -7.65 6.36 -0.20
C LEU A 215 -8.49 7.43 0.53
N ASN A 216 -8.96 8.44 -0.19
CA ASN A 216 -9.85 9.47 0.34
C ASN A 216 -11.19 8.87 0.79
N PHE A 217 -11.79 7.98 -0.02
CA PHE A 217 -13.00 7.26 0.33
C PHE A 217 -12.79 6.35 1.56
N MET A 218 -11.73 5.54 1.58
CA MET A 218 -11.37 4.66 2.68
C MET A 218 -11.29 5.42 4.01
N LEU A 219 -10.73 6.63 3.98
CA LEU A 219 -10.53 7.49 5.15
C LEU A 219 -11.75 8.37 5.51
N SER A 220 -12.83 8.32 4.74
CA SER A 220 -14.04 9.09 5.02
C SER A 220 -14.83 8.52 6.22
N SER A 221 -15.77 9.29 6.75
CA SER A 221 -16.60 8.88 7.91
C SER A 221 -17.90 9.67 7.96
N ALA A 222 -18.85 9.26 8.80
CA ALA A 222 -20.08 10.03 9.01
C ALA A 222 -19.86 11.49 9.45
N ARG A 223 -18.73 11.81 10.09
CA ARG A 223 -18.39 13.19 10.50
C ARG A 223 -17.64 13.99 9.43
N SER A 224 -17.11 13.29 8.44
CA SER A 224 -16.35 13.85 7.32
C SER A 224 -16.64 12.96 6.12
N PRO A 225 -17.83 13.11 5.50
CA PRO A 225 -18.23 12.31 4.34
C PRO A 225 -17.20 12.42 3.22
N TYR A 226 -17.23 11.45 2.32
CA TYR A 226 -16.39 11.48 1.13
C TYR A 226 -16.82 12.63 0.21
N GLU A 227 -15.82 13.38 -0.25
CA GLU A 227 -15.98 14.43 -1.25
C GLU A 227 -14.86 14.23 -2.27
N PRO A 228 -15.18 14.05 -3.56
CA PRO A 228 -14.15 13.91 -4.59
C PRO A 228 -13.30 15.17 -4.66
N VAL A 229 -12.00 14.99 -4.87
CA VAL A 229 -11.14 16.12 -5.23
C VAL A 229 -11.56 16.65 -6.61
N THR A 230 -11.18 17.89 -6.93
CA THR A 230 -11.50 18.45 -8.25
C THR A 230 -10.71 17.74 -9.35
N SER A 231 -11.28 17.63 -10.54
CA SER A 231 -10.63 17.08 -11.73
C SER A 231 -9.23 17.65 -11.93
N CYS A 232 -8.30 16.80 -12.38
CA CYS A 232 -6.95 17.24 -12.65
C CYS A 232 -6.83 18.01 -13.96
N SER A 233 -7.67 17.73 -14.97
CA SER A 233 -7.65 18.44 -16.24
C SER A 233 -8.20 19.85 -16.15
N THR A 234 -9.38 20.00 -15.54
CA THR A 234 -10.17 21.24 -15.63
C THR A 234 -10.33 21.94 -14.29
N GLY A 235 -10.14 21.24 -13.17
CA GLY A 235 -10.40 21.78 -11.83
C GLY A 235 -11.88 21.80 -11.46
N THR A 236 -12.74 21.15 -12.26
CA THR A 236 -14.17 21.02 -11.94
C THR A 236 -14.38 20.16 -10.70
N SER A 237 -15.36 20.54 -9.86
CA SER A 237 -15.76 19.73 -8.71
C SER A 237 -16.96 18.86 -9.08
N HIS A 238 -16.84 17.55 -8.87
CA HIS A 238 -17.95 16.60 -8.99
C HIS A 238 -18.60 16.26 -7.64
N ALA A 239 -18.39 17.08 -6.61
CA ALA A 239 -19.03 16.92 -5.30
C ALA A 239 -20.57 17.00 -5.40
N ALA A 240 -21.10 17.77 -6.35
CA ALA A 240 -22.53 17.84 -6.60
C ALA A 240 -23.11 16.49 -7.06
N LYS A 241 -22.41 15.77 -7.95
CA LYS A 241 -22.78 14.40 -8.37
C LYS A 241 -22.73 13.45 -7.19
N GLN A 242 -21.63 13.39 -6.45
CA GLN A 242 -21.49 12.56 -5.24
C GLN A 242 -22.65 12.80 -4.27
N ASN A 243 -22.93 14.05 -3.92
CA ASN A 243 -23.98 14.40 -2.96
C ASN A 243 -25.38 14.01 -3.44
N ARG A 244 -25.68 14.22 -4.73
CA ARG A 244 -26.97 13.83 -5.34
C ARG A 244 -27.14 12.32 -5.31
N ARG A 245 -26.11 11.56 -5.71
CA ARG A 245 -26.15 10.08 -5.76
C ARG A 245 -26.25 9.48 -4.35
N VAL A 246 -25.56 10.05 -3.37
CA VAL A 246 -25.72 9.70 -1.95
C VAL A 246 -27.15 9.95 -1.47
N ALA A 247 -27.73 11.11 -1.79
CA ALA A 247 -29.11 11.43 -1.39
C ALA A 247 -30.14 10.49 -2.03
N ALA A 248 -29.85 9.95 -3.21
CA ALA A 248 -30.64 8.93 -3.89
C ALA A 248 -30.38 7.50 -3.40
N GLY A 249 -29.41 7.28 -2.50
CA GLY A 249 -29.01 5.95 -2.04
C GLY A 249 -28.22 5.13 -3.07
N LEU A 250 -27.70 5.79 -4.11
CA LEU A 250 -26.94 5.16 -5.20
C LEU A 250 -25.43 5.15 -4.94
N ASP A 251 -24.91 6.14 -4.18
CA ASP A 251 -23.51 6.18 -3.77
C ASP A 251 -23.38 6.09 -2.24
N SER A 252 -22.25 5.54 -1.79
CA SER A 252 -21.86 5.51 -0.38
C SER A 252 -21.39 6.88 0.08
N PRO A 253 -21.95 7.45 1.17
CA PRO A 253 -21.50 8.75 1.69
C PRO A 253 -20.10 8.68 2.30
N TYR A 254 -19.67 7.51 2.75
CA TYR A 254 -18.38 7.28 3.38
C TYR A 254 -18.10 5.77 3.51
N ASN A 255 -16.88 5.41 3.91
CA ASN A 255 -16.48 4.04 4.25
C ASN A 255 -17.46 3.43 5.30
N PRO A 256 -18.22 2.37 4.98
CA PRO A 256 -19.19 1.78 5.89
C PRO A 256 -18.57 1.23 7.19
N PHE A 257 -17.29 0.83 7.15
CA PHE A 257 -16.54 0.31 8.29
C PHE A 257 -15.61 1.36 8.92
N TRP A 258 -15.89 2.67 8.72
CA TRP A 258 -15.08 3.76 9.29
C TRP A 258 -14.89 3.69 10.81
N GLN A 259 -15.83 3.06 11.54
CA GLN A 259 -15.75 2.89 12.99
C GLN A 259 -14.68 1.88 13.42
N LEU A 260 -14.33 0.95 12.53
CA LEU A 260 -13.27 -0.03 12.75
C LEU A 260 -11.91 0.53 12.34
N LEU A 261 -11.85 1.60 11.56
CA LEU A 261 -10.62 2.05 10.91
C LEU A 261 -9.77 2.99 11.77
N ASP A 262 -8.51 2.61 11.94
CA ASP A 262 -7.41 3.49 12.34
C ASP A 262 -6.90 4.26 11.12
N ARG A 263 -7.40 5.48 10.99
CA ARG A 263 -7.06 6.40 9.90
C ARG A 263 -5.58 6.81 9.86
N SER A 264 -4.78 6.46 10.88
CA SER A 264 -3.35 6.78 10.94
C SER A 264 -2.43 5.65 10.46
N ARG A 265 -2.99 4.46 10.19
CA ARG A 265 -2.24 3.25 9.80
C ARG A 265 -2.83 2.67 8.53
N ILE A 266 -2.35 3.12 7.37
CA ILE A 266 -2.83 2.68 6.05
C ILE A 266 -1.67 2.13 5.21
N GLY A 267 -1.86 0.94 4.64
CA GLY A 267 -1.02 0.38 3.57
C GLY A 267 -1.68 0.50 2.20
N LEU A 268 -0.89 0.52 1.14
CA LEU A 268 -1.37 0.43 -0.24
C LEU A 268 -0.77 -0.80 -0.92
N ALA A 269 -1.61 -1.60 -1.57
CA ALA A 269 -1.17 -2.68 -2.44
C ALA A 269 -1.76 -2.49 -3.84
N GLY A 270 -1.09 -2.96 -4.88
CA GLY A 270 -1.67 -2.89 -6.22
C GLY A 270 -0.93 -3.73 -7.24
N HIS A 271 -1.64 -4.09 -8.30
CA HIS A 271 -1.14 -4.97 -9.37
C HIS A 271 -0.88 -4.23 -10.66
N SER A 272 0.19 -4.56 -11.39
CA SER A 272 0.43 -4.07 -12.75
C SER A 272 0.42 -2.54 -12.79
N TYR A 273 -0.48 -1.95 -13.56
CA TYR A 273 -0.64 -0.51 -13.57
C TYR A 273 -1.05 0.08 -12.20
N GLY A 274 -1.84 -0.66 -11.42
CA GLY A 274 -2.12 -0.34 -10.02
C GLY A 274 -0.88 -0.40 -9.13
N ALA A 275 0.10 -1.28 -9.42
CA ALA A 275 1.39 -1.35 -8.72
C ALA A 275 2.19 -0.04 -8.92
N ALA A 276 2.17 0.50 -10.14
CA ALA A 276 2.76 1.81 -10.44
C ALA A 276 2.04 2.94 -9.69
N GLY A 277 0.70 2.91 -9.66
CA GLY A 277 -0.14 3.83 -8.91
C GLY A 277 0.21 3.86 -7.42
N VAL A 278 0.25 2.70 -6.75
CA VAL A 278 0.57 2.63 -5.32
C VAL A 278 2.03 2.93 -5.01
N SER A 279 2.95 2.64 -5.94
CA SER A 279 4.37 2.99 -5.80
C SER A 279 4.56 4.50 -5.73
N TYR A 280 3.90 5.26 -6.60
CA TYR A 280 3.96 6.72 -6.58
C TYR A 280 3.14 7.31 -5.42
N ILE A 281 1.85 6.98 -5.34
CA ILE A 281 0.92 7.56 -4.35
C ILE A 281 1.35 7.22 -2.94
N GLY A 282 1.86 6.00 -2.70
CA GLY A 282 2.36 5.63 -1.38
C GLY A 282 3.53 6.51 -0.93
N GLN A 283 4.45 6.86 -1.83
CA GLN A 283 5.58 7.76 -1.54
C GLN A 283 5.18 9.23 -1.47
N TRP A 284 4.14 9.63 -2.20
CA TRP A 284 3.64 10.99 -2.21
C TRP A 284 2.76 11.31 -0.99
N ASP A 285 1.79 10.44 -0.67
CA ASP A 285 0.79 10.70 0.35
C ASP A 285 1.36 10.46 1.77
N PRO A 286 1.27 11.44 2.69
CA PRO A 286 1.80 11.30 4.05
C PRO A 286 0.98 10.34 4.95
N ARG A 287 -0.24 9.97 4.55
CA ARG A 287 -1.14 9.09 5.31
C ARG A 287 -0.72 7.63 5.20
N VAL A 288 -0.08 7.24 4.10
CA VAL A 288 0.39 5.89 3.81
C VAL A 288 1.62 5.54 4.65
N LYS A 289 1.72 4.28 5.06
CA LYS A 289 2.80 3.73 5.90
C LYS A 289 3.69 2.71 5.20
N ALA A 290 3.13 1.96 4.26
CA ALA A 290 3.87 0.94 3.52
C ALA A 290 3.20 0.65 2.18
N ILE A 291 3.99 0.13 1.25
CA ILE A 291 3.57 -0.22 -0.10
C ILE A 291 3.90 -1.70 -0.36
N VAL A 292 3.01 -2.40 -1.05
CA VAL A 292 3.29 -3.69 -1.68
C VAL A 292 2.90 -3.60 -3.15
N ALA A 293 3.87 -3.71 -4.05
CA ALA A 293 3.67 -3.57 -5.48
C ALA A 293 3.78 -4.94 -6.16
N TRP A 294 2.67 -5.40 -6.72
CA TRP A 294 2.53 -6.67 -7.42
C TRP A 294 2.77 -6.44 -8.92
N ASP A 295 4.00 -6.71 -9.37
CA ASP A 295 4.46 -6.75 -10.76
C ASP A 295 4.24 -5.45 -11.56
N ASN A 296 4.95 -4.35 -11.30
CA ASN A 296 6.21 -4.23 -10.55
C ASN A 296 6.28 -2.98 -9.67
N LEU A 297 7.12 -3.04 -8.62
CA LEU A 297 7.52 -1.86 -7.84
C LEU A 297 8.16 -0.82 -8.76
N SER A 298 8.01 0.46 -8.43
CA SER A 298 8.65 1.58 -9.14
C SER A 298 9.14 2.66 -8.17
N VAL A 299 10.15 3.41 -8.57
CA VAL A 299 10.50 4.69 -7.94
C VAL A 299 9.41 5.74 -8.22
N PRO A 300 9.12 6.65 -7.28
CA PRO A 300 8.02 7.61 -7.39
C PRO A 300 8.36 8.83 -8.26
N THR A 301 8.73 8.60 -9.51
CA THR A 301 8.99 9.62 -10.52
C THR A 301 7.81 9.74 -11.49
N ALA A 302 7.51 10.95 -11.97
CA ALA A 302 6.64 11.11 -13.13
C ALA A 302 7.33 10.45 -14.34
N ASN A 303 6.65 9.54 -15.04
CA ASN A 303 7.29 8.87 -16.18
C ASN A 303 7.59 9.89 -17.29
N PRO A 304 8.63 9.64 -18.10
CA PRO A 304 8.85 10.39 -19.33
C PRO A 304 7.68 10.20 -20.30
N ALA A 305 7.46 11.20 -21.16
CA ALA A 305 6.52 11.07 -22.27
C ALA A 305 6.90 9.85 -23.14
N GLY A 306 5.92 8.99 -23.45
CA GLY A 306 6.11 7.79 -24.29
C GLY A 306 6.28 6.46 -23.56
N SER A 307 6.21 6.42 -22.21
CA SER A 307 6.16 5.17 -21.44
C SER A 307 4.85 4.41 -21.67
N PHE A 308 4.91 3.08 -21.77
CA PHE A 308 3.73 2.21 -21.72
C PHE A 308 3.88 1.13 -20.60
N PRO A 309 2.91 1.02 -19.67
CA PRO A 309 1.80 1.95 -19.51
C PRO A 309 2.31 3.36 -19.15
N PRO A 310 1.54 4.42 -19.46
CA PRO A 310 1.90 5.78 -19.04
C PRO A 310 2.22 5.85 -17.54
N GLY A 311 3.07 6.77 -17.09
CA GLY A 311 3.18 6.99 -15.63
C GLY A 311 2.26 8.09 -15.16
N GLU A 312 2.53 8.56 -13.95
CA GLU A 312 1.76 9.64 -13.36
C GLU A 312 1.80 10.90 -14.24
N GLN A 313 0.63 11.50 -14.46
CA GLN A 313 0.49 12.69 -15.28
C GLN A 313 0.54 13.96 -14.47
N GLY A 314 0.87 15.06 -15.15
CA GLY A 314 0.62 16.38 -14.58
C GLY A 314 -0.88 16.57 -14.28
N CYS A 315 -1.15 17.36 -13.24
CA CYS A 315 -2.47 17.84 -12.89
C CYS A 315 -2.57 19.34 -13.24
N PRO A 316 -2.95 19.72 -14.48
CA PRO A 316 -2.98 21.11 -14.93
C PRO A 316 -3.73 22.07 -14.01
N ALA A 317 -4.85 21.62 -13.45
CA ALA A 317 -5.64 22.42 -12.52
C ALA A 317 -4.91 22.68 -11.19
N ARG A 318 -4.00 21.77 -10.79
CA ARG A 318 -3.21 21.85 -9.55
C ARG A 318 -1.80 21.29 -9.74
N PRO A 319 -0.90 21.99 -10.44
CA PRO A 319 0.41 21.44 -10.80
C PRO A 319 1.30 21.09 -9.59
N ALA A 320 1.05 21.73 -8.44
CA ALA A 320 1.77 21.45 -7.20
C ALA A 320 1.39 20.10 -6.57
N ASP A 321 0.22 19.53 -6.92
CA ASP A 321 -0.30 18.30 -6.31
C ASP A 321 0.35 17.04 -6.89
N ARG A 322 1.20 17.15 -7.92
CA ARG A 322 1.87 16.01 -8.60
C ARG A 322 3.39 16.14 -8.70
N ALA A 323 4.00 16.77 -7.70
CA ALA A 323 5.45 16.84 -7.61
C ALA A 323 6.07 15.45 -7.38
N PRO A 324 7.24 15.14 -7.98
CA PRO A 324 7.96 13.89 -7.70
C PRO A 324 8.14 13.68 -6.19
N ALA A 325 7.82 12.48 -5.71
CA ALA A 325 7.99 12.15 -4.31
C ALA A 325 9.40 11.61 -4.05
N ARG A 326 9.85 11.69 -2.79
CA ARG A 326 11.08 11.01 -2.37
C ARG A 326 10.73 9.63 -1.83
N ILE A 327 11.62 8.67 -2.07
CA ILE A 327 11.56 7.37 -1.41
C ILE A 327 11.77 7.59 0.10
N THR A 328 10.71 7.37 0.87
CA THR A 328 10.67 7.62 2.32
C THR A 328 9.86 6.58 3.09
N LYS A 329 9.03 5.77 2.41
CA LYS A 329 8.23 4.72 3.02
C LYS A 329 8.68 3.34 2.55
N PRO A 330 8.63 2.33 3.43
CA PRO A 330 8.99 0.97 3.09
C PRO A 330 8.12 0.43 1.95
N ALA A 331 8.75 -0.23 0.98
CA ALA A 331 8.04 -0.86 -0.13
C ALA A 331 8.60 -2.25 -0.47
N LEU A 332 7.70 -3.20 -0.66
CA LEU A 332 7.98 -4.54 -1.16
C LEU A 332 7.56 -4.62 -2.64
N GLY A 333 8.48 -5.05 -3.50
CA GLY A 333 8.15 -5.50 -4.84
C GLY A 333 7.91 -7.00 -4.87
N MET A 334 6.94 -7.44 -5.66
CA MET A 334 6.74 -8.84 -5.99
C MET A 334 6.58 -8.96 -7.51
N THR A 335 7.23 -9.92 -8.13
CA THR A 335 7.23 -10.15 -9.58
C THR A 335 7.33 -11.64 -9.87
N ALA A 336 7.44 -12.03 -11.13
CA ALA A 336 7.50 -13.42 -11.54
C ALA A 336 8.47 -13.63 -12.70
N ASP A 337 8.73 -14.89 -13.07
CA ASP A 337 9.65 -15.24 -14.17
C ASP A 337 9.17 -14.75 -15.55
N TYR A 338 7.86 -14.78 -15.79
CA TYR A 338 7.27 -14.49 -17.10
C TYR A 338 6.37 -13.26 -17.07
N PHE A 339 6.25 -12.58 -18.21
CA PHE A 339 5.35 -11.44 -18.36
C PHE A 339 3.98 -11.87 -18.92
N LEU A 340 3.24 -10.96 -19.56
CA LEU A 340 1.95 -11.18 -20.20
C LEU A 340 2.01 -10.89 -21.72
N PRO A 341 1.53 -11.79 -22.59
CA PRO A 341 1.30 -13.22 -22.32
C PRO A 341 2.61 -13.91 -21.91
N PRO A 342 2.56 -15.01 -21.12
CA PRO A 342 3.77 -15.70 -20.72
C PRO A 342 4.40 -16.41 -21.93
N GLU A 343 5.70 -16.16 -22.14
CA GLU A 343 6.52 -16.82 -23.15
C GLU A 343 7.76 -17.43 -22.49
N PRO A 344 8.21 -18.62 -22.90
CA PRO A 344 9.42 -19.20 -22.35
C PRO A 344 10.64 -18.38 -22.78
N ASN A 345 11.65 -18.32 -21.91
CA ASN A 345 12.92 -17.72 -22.26
C ASN A 345 13.61 -18.52 -23.38
N THR A 346 14.28 -17.84 -24.31
CA THR A 346 15.07 -18.50 -25.37
C THR A 346 16.58 -18.40 -25.14
N SER A 347 16.97 -17.71 -24.08
CA SER A 347 18.36 -17.51 -23.64
C SER A 347 18.38 -17.11 -22.16
N GLN A 348 19.56 -17.10 -21.54
CA GLN A 348 19.71 -16.67 -20.15
C GLN A 348 19.24 -15.21 -19.99
N PRO A 349 18.21 -14.92 -19.18
CA PRO A 349 17.78 -13.55 -18.96
C PRO A 349 18.81 -12.76 -18.13
N ASP A 350 18.77 -11.44 -18.27
CA ASP A 350 19.52 -10.54 -17.38
C ASP A 350 19.10 -10.81 -15.91
N PRO A 351 20.04 -11.03 -14.97
CA PRO A 351 19.71 -11.38 -13.60
C PRO A 351 18.92 -10.30 -12.86
N TYR A 352 18.99 -9.03 -13.27
CA TYR A 352 18.19 -7.96 -12.68
C TYR A 352 16.82 -7.78 -13.36
N GLY A 353 16.52 -8.65 -14.33
CA GLY A 353 15.32 -8.61 -15.15
C GLY A 353 15.39 -7.61 -16.28
N CYS A 354 16.38 -6.72 -16.30
CA CYS A 354 16.38 -5.52 -17.13
C CYS A 354 16.43 -5.88 -18.61
N THR A 355 15.27 -5.82 -19.28
CA THR A 355 15.23 -5.91 -20.74
C THR A 355 15.76 -4.60 -21.33
N PRO A 356 16.75 -4.62 -22.23
CA PRO A 356 17.02 -3.46 -23.07
C PRO A 356 15.79 -3.28 -23.95
N SER A 357 14.96 -2.26 -23.69
CA SER A 357 13.88 -1.94 -24.62
C SER A 357 14.53 -1.61 -25.96
N SER A 358 14.25 -2.40 -26.99
CA SER A 358 14.72 -2.18 -28.36
C SER A 358 14.02 -0.98 -29.04
N ALA A 359 13.57 0.00 -28.27
CA ALA A 359 12.99 1.24 -28.76
C ALA A 359 13.28 2.36 -27.74
N THR A 360 14.32 3.13 -28.05
CA THR A 360 14.61 4.48 -27.52
C THR A 360 14.88 4.61 -26.01
N SER A 361 15.96 5.33 -25.71
CA SER A 361 16.35 5.85 -24.40
C SER A 361 15.18 6.47 -23.62
N VAL A 362 14.53 5.69 -22.74
CA VAL A 362 13.56 6.17 -21.76
C VAL A 362 13.90 5.57 -20.38
N PRO A 363 14.13 6.39 -19.34
CA PRO A 363 14.45 5.92 -17.99
C PRO A 363 13.20 5.47 -17.22
N ASN A 364 12.44 4.51 -17.75
CA ASN A 364 11.36 3.85 -17.01
C ASN A 364 11.65 2.34 -16.94
N ASN A 365 12.18 1.92 -15.79
CA ASN A 365 12.57 0.55 -15.42
C ASN A 365 11.38 -0.43 -15.24
N PHE A 366 10.31 -0.31 -16.03
CA PHE A 366 9.24 -1.33 -16.03
C PHE A 366 9.76 -2.73 -16.41
N GLY A 367 10.96 -2.80 -17.01
CA GLY A 367 11.64 -4.03 -17.35
C GLY A 367 12.55 -4.61 -16.27
N CYS A 368 12.84 -3.95 -15.14
CA CYS A 368 13.78 -4.50 -14.16
C CYS A 368 13.07 -5.07 -12.92
N LYS A 369 13.16 -6.39 -12.73
CA LYS A 369 12.41 -7.12 -11.69
C LYS A 369 12.84 -6.78 -10.25
N VAL A 370 14.10 -6.42 -10.05
CA VAL A 370 14.70 -6.23 -8.70
C VAL A 370 15.38 -4.87 -8.51
N THR A 371 15.64 -4.13 -9.59
CA THR A 371 16.35 -2.84 -9.57
C THR A 371 15.65 -1.78 -8.73
N GLU A 372 14.32 -1.76 -8.77
CA GLU A 372 13.55 -0.77 -8.03
C GLU A 372 13.69 -0.95 -6.52
N SER A 373 13.77 -2.20 -6.04
CA SER A 373 14.08 -2.45 -4.63
C SER A 373 15.49 -1.95 -4.25
N LEU A 374 16.49 -2.09 -5.13
CA LEU A 374 17.84 -1.54 -4.88
C LEU A 374 17.84 -0.01 -4.75
N ALA A 375 16.98 0.71 -5.49
CA ALA A 375 16.84 2.16 -5.36
C ALA A 375 16.31 2.56 -3.97
N TYR A 376 15.46 1.74 -3.36
CA TYR A 376 14.96 1.96 -2.00
C TYR A 376 16.04 1.71 -0.94
N SER A 377 16.83 0.65 -1.11
CA SER A 377 18.02 0.40 -0.28
C SER A 377 19.00 1.57 -0.34
N GLN A 378 19.26 2.12 -1.54
CA GLN A 378 20.12 3.31 -1.70
C GLN A 378 19.55 4.56 -1.01
N ALA A 379 18.23 4.67 -0.89
CA ALA A 379 17.57 5.73 -0.14
C ALA A 379 17.58 5.49 1.39
N GLY A 380 18.08 4.34 1.86
CA GLY A 380 18.09 3.94 3.26
C GLY A 380 16.70 3.60 3.78
N VAL A 381 15.83 3.07 2.91
CA VAL A 381 14.44 2.73 3.22
C VAL A 381 14.26 1.22 3.06
N ASP A 382 13.68 0.59 4.09
CA ASP A 382 13.44 -0.84 4.11
C ASP A 382 12.64 -1.32 2.88
N THR A 383 13.09 -2.42 2.28
CA THR A 383 12.56 -2.92 1.01
C THR A 383 12.84 -4.41 0.81
N GLY A 384 12.17 -4.99 -0.18
CA GLY A 384 12.48 -6.31 -0.70
C GLY A 384 11.97 -6.46 -2.13
N ALA A 385 12.38 -7.54 -2.79
CA ALA A 385 11.82 -8.00 -4.05
C ALA A 385 11.64 -9.52 -3.98
N ILE A 386 10.43 -10.01 -4.18
CA ILE A 386 10.14 -11.44 -4.29
C ILE A 386 9.88 -11.77 -5.75
N VAL A 387 10.55 -12.78 -6.30
CA VAL A 387 10.36 -13.22 -7.68
C VAL A 387 9.87 -14.66 -7.70
N ILE A 388 8.64 -14.87 -8.17
CA ILE A 388 7.99 -16.19 -8.20
C ILE A 388 8.56 -17.02 -9.35
N ARG A 389 9.11 -18.19 -9.00
CA ARG A 389 9.64 -19.20 -9.93
C ARG A 389 8.53 -19.78 -10.79
N GLY A 390 8.74 -19.77 -12.10
CA GLY A 390 7.80 -20.30 -13.07
C GLY A 390 6.48 -19.52 -13.16
N GLY A 391 6.35 -18.43 -12.41
CA GLY A 391 5.14 -17.61 -12.39
C GLY A 391 5.10 -16.59 -13.51
N SER A 392 3.94 -15.99 -13.69
CA SER A 392 3.71 -14.92 -14.66
C SER A 392 3.11 -13.67 -14.02
N HIS A 393 2.91 -12.64 -14.84
CA HIS A 393 2.11 -11.46 -14.49
C HIS A 393 0.74 -11.79 -13.89
N LEU A 394 0.20 -12.98 -14.18
CA LEU A 394 -1.12 -13.41 -13.75
C LEU A 394 -1.12 -14.26 -12.48
N ASP A 395 0.04 -14.43 -11.84
CA ASP A 395 0.06 -15.00 -10.50
C ASP A 395 -0.68 -14.10 -9.49
N PHE A 396 -0.70 -12.79 -9.75
CA PHE A 396 -1.26 -11.76 -8.88
C PHE A 396 -2.77 -11.52 -9.04
N SER A 397 -3.35 -11.92 -10.17
CA SER A 397 -4.80 -11.89 -10.41
C SER A 397 -5.34 -13.32 -10.57
N PHE A 398 -6.30 -13.71 -9.73
CA PHE A 398 -6.85 -15.06 -9.81
C PHE A 398 -7.84 -15.17 -10.98
N ILE A 399 -7.37 -15.52 -12.17
CA ILE A 399 -8.21 -15.68 -13.37
C ILE A 399 -8.59 -17.16 -13.57
N PRO A 400 -9.86 -17.57 -13.41
CA PRO A 400 -10.29 -18.91 -13.75
C PRO A 400 -10.71 -18.98 -15.24
N PHE A 401 -9.81 -19.41 -16.12
CA PHE A 401 -10.13 -19.46 -17.55
C PHE A 401 -10.49 -20.88 -18.02
N PRO A 402 -11.68 -21.12 -18.62
CA PRO A 402 -11.98 -22.43 -19.19
C PRO A 402 -11.15 -22.70 -20.46
N PRO A 403 -10.82 -23.95 -20.80
CA PRO A 403 -9.89 -24.28 -21.91
C PRO A 403 -10.40 -23.93 -23.32
N ALA A 404 -11.66 -23.48 -23.45
CA ALA A 404 -12.39 -23.44 -24.71
C ALA A 404 -12.07 -22.25 -25.63
N TYR A 405 -11.26 -21.27 -25.20
CA TYR A 405 -11.14 -19.99 -25.90
C TYR A 405 -9.76 -19.63 -26.47
N THR A 406 -8.69 -20.42 -26.28
CA THR A 406 -7.39 -20.16 -26.95
C THR A 406 -6.43 -21.37 -26.88
N PRO A 407 -5.65 -21.68 -27.93
CA PRO A 407 -4.51 -22.61 -27.84
C PRO A 407 -3.34 -21.98 -27.07
N GLY A 408 -2.80 -22.68 -26.06
CA GLY A 408 -1.77 -22.16 -25.11
C GLY A 408 -2.40 -21.53 -23.87
N PRO A 409 -1.70 -21.31 -22.73
CA PRO A 409 -2.29 -20.69 -21.55
C PRO A 409 -2.13 -19.15 -21.61
N PRO A 410 -3.07 -18.38 -22.20
CA PRO A 410 -3.02 -16.91 -22.12
C PRO A 410 -3.07 -16.41 -20.67
N PHE A 411 -3.54 -17.26 -19.75
CA PHE A 411 -3.65 -16.96 -18.32
C PHE A 411 -2.86 -17.90 -17.41
N GLY A 412 -1.61 -18.20 -17.78
CA GLY A 412 -0.79 -19.12 -17.03
C GLY A 412 -0.33 -18.56 -15.67
N ALA A 413 -0.42 -19.34 -14.60
CA ALA A 413 0.03 -18.99 -13.25
C ALA A 413 0.40 -20.24 -12.45
N THR A 414 1.28 -20.09 -11.46
CA THR A 414 1.70 -21.19 -10.58
C THR A 414 0.60 -21.61 -9.62
N LEU A 415 0.75 -22.81 -9.03
CA LEU A 415 -0.14 -23.27 -7.97
C LEU A 415 -0.04 -22.37 -6.72
N ARG A 416 1.18 -22.06 -6.30
CA ARG A 416 1.46 -21.42 -4.99
C ARG A 416 1.62 -19.91 -5.02
N GLY A 417 1.63 -19.26 -6.18
CA GLY A 417 1.86 -17.82 -6.30
C GLY A 417 0.89 -16.98 -5.46
N ALA A 418 -0.42 -17.27 -5.49
CA ALA A 418 -1.40 -16.52 -4.69
C ALA A 418 -1.17 -16.67 -3.17
N ASP A 419 -0.70 -17.84 -2.72
CA ASP A 419 -0.33 -18.07 -1.32
C ASP A 419 0.90 -17.26 -0.92
N GLU A 420 1.96 -17.28 -1.73
CA GLU A 420 3.20 -16.53 -1.50
C GLU A 420 2.94 -15.00 -1.49
N ILE A 421 2.10 -14.53 -2.41
CA ILE A 421 1.66 -13.13 -2.49
C ILE A 421 0.90 -12.71 -1.24
N ALA A 422 -0.09 -13.51 -0.82
CA ALA A 422 -0.88 -13.22 0.37
C ALA A 422 0.00 -13.21 1.64
N TRP A 423 0.94 -14.15 1.76
CA TRP A 423 1.87 -14.25 2.88
C TRP A 423 2.74 -13.00 3.01
N TYR A 424 3.49 -12.67 1.97
CA TYR A 424 4.45 -11.56 2.02
C TYR A 424 3.76 -10.20 2.10
N THR A 425 2.60 -10.03 1.44
CA THR A 425 1.78 -8.82 1.59
C THR A 425 1.37 -8.60 3.04
N SER A 426 0.86 -9.65 3.68
CA SER A 426 0.38 -9.60 5.06
C SER A 426 1.52 -9.39 6.05
N ALA A 427 2.63 -10.11 5.91
CA ALA A 427 3.81 -9.93 6.75
C ALA A 427 4.39 -8.51 6.61
N TRP A 428 4.44 -7.97 5.39
CA TRP A 428 4.94 -6.61 5.15
C TRP A 428 4.05 -5.55 5.80
N PHE A 429 2.74 -5.64 5.61
CA PHE A 429 1.82 -4.72 6.25
C PHE A 429 1.79 -4.88 7.77
N ASP A 430 1.95 -6.09 8.29
CA ASP A 430 2.00 -6.30 9.74
C ASP A 430 3.20 -5.60 10.35
N LYS A 431 4.37 -5.70 9.70
CA LYS A 431 5.57 -5.00 10.14
C LYS A 431 5.40 -3.48 10.12
N TYR A 432 4.98 -2.90 8.99
CA TYR A 432 5.09 -1.45 8.78
C TYR A 432 3.79 -0.67 8.98
N VAL A 433 2.64 -1.32 8.80
CA VAL A 433 1.32 -0.69 9.01
C VAL A 433 0.82 -0.98 10.42
N LYS A 434 0.87 -2.23 10.90
CA LYS A 434 0.48 -2.53 12.30
C LYS A 434 1.56 -2.15 13.30
N GLY A 435 2.84 -2.32 12.95
CA GLY A 435 3.96 -2.24 13.89
C GLY A 435 4.15 -3.54 14.69
N ASP A 436 3.78 -4.69 14.11
CA ASP A 436 3.90 -6.00 14.73
C ASP A 436 5.32 -6.55 14.57
N SER A 437 6.03 -6.74 15.68
CA SER A 437 7.40 -7.27 15.67
C SER A 437 7.48 -8.75 15.31
N SER A 438 6.39 -9.51 15.45
CA SER A 438 6.36 -10.93 15.04
C SER A 438 6.42 -11.10 13.53
N ALA A 439 6.11 -10.05 12.76
CA ALA A 439 6.16 -10.06 11.31
C ALA A 439 7.58 -10.30 10.76
N ASP A 440 8.63 -10.01 11.54
CA ASP A 440 10.01 -10.31 11.16
C ASP A 440 10.19 -11.79 10.85
N ALA A 441 9.69 -12.69 11.71
CA ALA A 441 9.83 -14.13 11.50
C ALA A 441 9.14 -14.60 10.20
N ARG A 442 8.00 -13.99 9.86
CA ARG A 442 7.27 -14.27 8.61
C ARG A 442 7.98 -13.75 7.38
N LEU A 443 8.64 -12.58 7.46
CA LEU A 443 9.44 -12.04 6.35
C LEU A 443 10.73 -12.83 6.13
N LEU A 444 11.28 -13.42 7.21
CA LEU A 444 12.53 -14.19 7.21
C LEU A 444 12.30 -15.70 7.09
N THR A 445 11.10 -16.13 6.71
CA THR A 445 10.74 -17.55 6.65
C THR A 445 11.53 -18.33 5.61
N ASN A 446 11.84 -19.59 5.94
CA ASN A 446 12.36 -20.59 5.00
C ASN A 446 11.26 -21.37 4.27
N ARG A 447 9.97 -21.21 4.62
CA ARG A 447 8.89 -22.05 4.07
C ARG A 447 8.89 -22.07 2.53
N TRP A 448 9.09 -20.92 1.91
CA TRP A 448 9.06 -20.75 0.46
C TRP A 448 10.30 -21.32 -0.24
N ARG A 449 11.35 -21.69 0.51
CA ARG A 449 12.51 -22.44 -0.03
C ARG A 449 12.29 -23.95 0.01
N HIS A 450 11.35 -24.41 0.83
CA HIS A 450 11.14 -25.81 1.18
C HIS A 450 9.63 -26.13 1.23
N ASP A 451 8.87 -25.56 0.30
CA ASP A 451 7.43 -25.65 0.26
C ASP A 451 7.00 -27.06 -0.17
N GLY A 452 6.17 -27.70 0.65
CA GLY A 452 5.82 -29.11 0.47
C GLY A 452 4.90 -29.37 -0.71
N GLU A 453 3.95 -28.48 -0.99
CA GLU A 453 3.04 -28.65 -2.13
C GLU A 453 3.74 -28.37 -3.46
N GLU A 454 4.60 -27.35 -3.52
CA GLU A 454 5.46 -27.05 -4.65
C GLU A 454 6.37 -28.25 -4.96
N GLY A 455 7.11 -28.76 -3.96
CA GLY A 455 7.96 -29.94 -4.15
C GLY A 455 7.20 -31.22 -4.46
N GLY A 456 5.91 -31.27 -4.12
CA GLY A 456 5.03 -32.40 -4.44
C GLY A 456 4.62 -32.45 -5.93
N ILE A 457 4.54 -31.30 -6.60
CA ILE A 457 4.13 -31.21 -8.02
C ILE A 457 5.29 -30.95 -8.98
N ASP A 458 6.38 -30.35 -8.49
CA ASP A 458 7.55 -30.05 -9.30
C ASP A 458 8.21 -31.35 -9.80
N PRO A 459 8.50 -31.49 -11.12
CA PRO A 459 9.09 -32.71 -11.67
C PRO A 459 10.44 -33.11 -11.06
N ASN A 460 11.17 -32.16 -10.47
CA ASN A 460 12.45 -32.38 -9.82
C ASN A 460 12.33 -32.40 -8.29
N HIS A 461 11.11 -32.36 -7.76
CA HIS A 461 10.82 -32.22 -6.33
C HIS A 461 11.46 -31.00 -5.67
N ASP A 462 11.67 -29.93 -6.43
CA ASP A 462 12.21 -28.66 -5.91
C ASP A 462 11.09 -27.81 -5.30
N GLY A 463 11.00 -27.82 -3.98
CA GLY A 463 10.05 -27.02 -3.19
C GLY A 463 10.37 -25.52 -3.09
N ASN A 464 11.32 -24.99 -3.85
CA ASN A 464 11.72 -23.60 -3.77
C ASN A 464 10.94 -22.74 -4.77
N THR A 465 10.06 -21.87 -4.27
CA THR A 465 9.19 -20.99 -5.06
C THR A 465 9.90 -19.72 -5.54
N PHE A 466 11.11 -19.41 -5.08
CA PHE A 466 11.86 -18.25 -5.57
C PHE A 466 12.52 -18.54 -6.91
N SER A 467 12.47 -17.59 -7.84
CA SER A 467 13.11 -17.71 -9.16
C SER A 467 14.59 -18.09 -9.06
N PHE A 468 15.04 -18.97 -9.97
CA PHE A 468 16.47 -19.22 -10.19
C PHE A 468 17.08 -18.29 -11.26
N TYR A 469 16.26 -17.56 -12.01
CA TYR A 469 16.71 -16.55 -12.98
C TYR A 469 17.01 -15.21 -12.31
N TYR A 470 16.15 -14.80 -11.37
CA TYR A 470 16.19 -13.47 -10.76
C TYR A 470 16.27 -13.57 -9.24
N PRO A 471 17.09 -12.72 -8.59
CA PRO A 471 17.31 -12.79 -7.16
C PRO A 471 16.10 -12.27 -6.38
N SER A 472 15.47 -13.11 -5.56
CA SER A 472 14.62 -12.61 -4.50
C SER A 472 15.49 -12.03 -3.39
N ARG A 473 15.18 -10.83 -2.89
CA ARG A 473 15.98 -10.09 -1.90
C ARG A 473 15.13 -9.46 -0.80
N MET A 474 15.77 -9.18 0.33
CA MET A 474 15.18 -8.48 1.47
C MET A 474 16.25 -7.65 2.19
N ASP A 475 16.03 -6.33 2.32
CA ASP A 475 16.89 -5.39 3.04
C ASP A 475 16.02 -4.57 4.00
N ILE A 476 15.97 -4.99 5.26
CA ILE A 476 15.05 -4.45 6.26
C ILE A 476 15.71 -4.27 7.62
N ARG A 477 15.15 -3.38 8.45
CA ARG A 477 15.50 -3.28 9.87
C ARG A 477 14.56 -4.14 10.70
N LEU A 478 15.12 -5.09 11.45
CA LEU A 478 14.36 -5.93 12.37
C LEU A 478 13.93 -5.14 13.62
N ALA A 479 12.91 -5.62 14.31
CA ALA A 479 12.33 -5.01 15.50
C ALA A 479 13.34 -4.89 16.66
N ASN A 480 14.34 -5.77 16.70
CA ASN A 480 15.45 -5.71 17.66
C ASN A 480 16.52 -4.64 17.30
N GLY A 481 16.36 -3.95 16.16
CA GLY A 481 17.27 -2.92 15.66
C GLY A 481 18.40 -3.41 14.74
N SER A 482 18.59 -4.73 14.58
CA SER A 482 19.57 -5.26 13.62
C SER A 482 19.09 -5.07 12.19
N ALA A 483 20.04 -5.02 11.25
CA ALA A 483 19.72 -5.12 9.83
C ALA A 483 19.60 -6.60 9.44
N PHE A 484 18.68 -6.90 8.54
CA PHE A 484 18.66 -8.12 7.76
C PHE A 484 18.84 -7.73 6.30
N ASP A 485 19.94 -8.19 5.71
CA ASP A 485 20.35 -7.90 4.35
C ASP A 485 20.63 -9.24 3.67
N CYS A 486 19.71 -9.63 2.79
CA CYS A 486 19.77 -10.87 2.03
C CYS A 486 19.47 -10.55 0.57
N GLU A 487 20.52 -10.55 -0.25
CA GLU A 487 20.42 -10.29 -1.69
C GLU A 487 19.98 -11.52 -2.51
N GLN A 488 19.90 -12.70 -1.89
CA GLN A 488 19.57 -13.97 -2.54
C GLN A 488 18.82 -14.93 -1.60
N LEU A 489 17.50 -14.82 -1.54
CA LEU A 489 16.64 -15.66 -0.69
C LEU A 489 16.60 -17.12 -1.15
N ARG A 490 16.68 -17.40 -2.46
CA ARG A 490 16.62 -18.77 -3.01
C ARG A 490 17.68 -19.71 -2.39
N PRO A 491 19.00 -19.45 -2.51
CA PRO A 491 20.01 -20.29 -1.88
C PRO A 491 19.96 -20.22 -0.34
N GLY A 492 19.41 -19.13 0.20
CA GLY A 492 19.27 -18.88 1.63
C GLY A 492 20.31 -17.90 2.17
N CYS A 493 19.98 -17.26 3.28
CA CYS A 493 20.83 -16.30 3.97
C CYS A 493 20.88 -16.59 5.47
N SER A 494 21.94 -16.11 6.13
CA SER A 494 22.00 -16.14 7.59
C SER A 494 20.86 -15.31 8.18
N GLY A 495 20.12 -15.87 9.15
CA GLY A 495 18.99 -15.21 9.80
C GLY A 495 17.62 -15.68 9.31
N LEU A 496 17.54 -16.46 8.22
CA LEU A 496 16.29 -17.14 7.86
C LEU A 496 15.88 -18.14 8.95
N THR A 497 14.58 -18.37 9.09
CA THR A 497 13.98 -19.19 10.16
C THR A 497 12.91 -20.13 9.64
N ASP A 498 12.83 -21.31 10.24
CA ASP A 498 11.69 -22.24 10.05
C ASP A 498 10.57 -21.95 11.07
N ASP A 499 10.88 -21.21 12.14
CA ASP A 499 9.91 -20.77 13.15
C ASP A 499 9.37 -19.39 12.75
N ASP A 500 8.43 -19.39 11.82
CA ASP A 500 7.73 -18.18 11.34
C ASP A 500 6.37 -17.93 12.00
N GLY A 501 6.01 -18.78 12.98
CA GLY A 501 4.78 -18.68 13.76
C GLY A 501 3.51 -19.19 13.07
N TYR A 502 3.58 -19.70 11.83
CA TYR A 502 2.43 -20.29 11.16
C TYR A 502 2.54 -21.83 11.08
N PRO A 503 1.59 -22.59 11.65
CA PRO A 503 1.67 -24.05 11.67
C PRO A 503 1.31 -24.65 10.31
N GLY A 504 2.10 -25.64 9.88
CA GLY A 504 1.83 -26.42 8.67
C GLY A 504 1.90 -25.60 7.37
N GLU A 505 1.25 -26.14 6.34
CA GLU A 505 1.18 -25.52 5.01
C GLU A 505 0.27 -24.29 5.01
N TYR A 506 0.78 -23.20 4.45
CA TYR A 506 0.03 -21.95 4.33
C TYR A 506 -0.94 -22.03 3.14
N SER A 507 -2.18 -21.61 3.37
CA SER A 507 -3.23 -21.65 2.35
C SER A 507 -4.16 -20.45 2.55
N TYR A 508 -4.12 -19.48 1.63
CA TYR A 508 -4.98 -18.30 1.69
C TYR A 508 -6.45 -18.73 1.69
N VAL A 509 -6.83 -19.73 0.89
CA VAL A 509 -8.22 -20.18 0.78
C VAL A 509 -8.72 -20.83 2.09
N SER A 510 -7.82 -21.44 2.85
CA SER A 510 -8.14 -22.01 4.17
C SER A 510 -8.33 -20.92 5.22
N ILE A 511 -7.49 -19.88 5.20
CA ILE A 511 -7.59 -18.70 6.06
C ILE A 511 -8.88 -17.94 5.76
N ASP A 512 -9.12 -17.68 4.48
CA ASP A 512 -10.28 -16.96 3.98
C ASP A 512 -11.55 -17.71 4.41
N ARG A 513 -11.66 -19.00 4.12
CA ARG A 513 -12.86 -19.77 4.45
C ARG A 513 -12.99 -20.18 5.91
N SER A 514 -12.12 -19.68 6.79
CA SER A 514 -12.25 -19.93 8.22
C SER A 514 -13.49 -19.20 8.80
N PRO A 515 -14.15 -19.71 9.84
CA PRO A 515 -15.24 -18.99 10.52
C PRO A 515 -14.78 -17.67 11.16
N ASP A 516 -15.60 -16.62 11.07
CA ASP A 516 -15.45 -15.34 11.79
C ASP A 516 -15.92 -15.47 13.24
N VAL A 517 -15.20 -16.28 14.02
CA VAL A 517 -15.48 -16.47 15.43
C VAL A 517 -14.60 -15.56 16.28
N ALA A 518 -15.22 -14.84 17.22
CA ALA A 518 -14.49 -14.18 18.30
C ALA A 518 -13.88 -15.26 19.20
N SER A 519 -12.69 -15.73 18.87
CA SER A 519 -12.06 -16.79 19.66
C SER A 519 -11.75 -16.27 21.07
N PRO A 520 -12.15 -16.97 22.16
CA PRO A 520 -11.69 -16.68 23.51
C PRO A 520 -10.19 -17.00 23.69
N SER A 521 -9.59 -17.65 22.70
CA SER A 521 -8.27 -18.29 22.79
C SER A 521 -7.65 -18.45 21.39
N ALA A 522 -7.51 -17.36 20.63
CA ALA A 522 -6.47 -17.32 19.62
C ALA A 522 -5.15 -16.98 20.34
N PRO A 523 -4.03 -17.67 20.08
CA PRO A 523 -2.71 -17.27 20.55
C PRO A 523 -2.22 -16.02 19.79
N GLY A 524 -3.01 -14.95 19.82
CA GLY A 524 -2.49 -13.59 19.92
C GLY A 524 -2.24 -13.31 21.40
N THR A 525 -1.41 -14.13 22.05
CA THR A 525 -0.87 -13.75 23.34
C THR A 525 0.13 -12.65 23.03
N ILE A 526 -0.32 -11.40 23.06
CA ILE A 526 0.54 -10.34 23.55
C ILE A 526 0.96 -10.85 24.93
N PRO A 527 2.24 -11.23 25.15
CA PRO A 527 2.66 -11.49 26.51
C PRO A 527 2.33 -10.23 27.28
N ALA A 528 1.61 -10.37 28.37
CA ALA A 528 1.53 -9.36 29.41
C ALA A 528 2.92 -9.22 30.07
N ALA A 529 3.93 -8.86 29.26
CA ALA A 529 5.28 -8.51 29.62
C ALA A 529 5.62 -7.16 28.96
N ALA A 530 4.69 -6.22 29.10
CA ALA A 530 4.99 -4.80 29.06
C ALA A 530 4.13 -4.03 30.06
N ALA A 531 4.04 -4.54 31.29
CA ALA A 531 3.67 -3.74 32.46
C ALA A 531 4.68 -2.59 32.76
N GLY A 532 5.64 -2.35 31.85
CA GLY A 532 6.55 -1.21 31.86
C GLY A 532 6.40 -0.22 30.69
N LEU A 533 5.57 -0.49 29.68
CA LEU A 533 5.34 0.49 28.60
C LEU A 533 4.30 1.52 29.06
N ARG A 534 4.82 2.63 29.57
CA ARG A 534 4.05 3.86 29.80
C ARG A 534 3.24 4.18 28.53
N PRO A 535 1.97 4.59 28.63
CA PRO A 535 1.16 4.94 27.47
C PRO A 535 1.93 5.94 26.61
N SER A 536 2.19 5.54 25.36
CA SER A 536 2.87 6.35 24.35
C SER A 536 2.10 7.65 24.18
N CYS A 537 2.77 8.74 24.50
CA CYS A 537 2.19 10.07 24.41
C CYS A 537 2.02 10.44 22.94
N ILE A 538 0.78 10.61 22.50
CA ILE A 538 0.47 11.19 21.19
C ILE A 538 1.11 12.58 21.15
N ALA A 539 2.08 12.78 20.26
CA ALA A 539 2.63 14.10 19.99
C ALA A 539 1.50 14.95 19.38
N HIS A 540 0.95 15.91 20.14
CA HIS A 540 0.03 16.88 19.57
C HIS A 540 0.82 17.80 18.62
N PRO A 541 0.55 17.81 17.30
CA PRO A 541 1.32 18.60 16.35
C PRO A 541 1.13 20.11 16.54
N THR A 542 0.10 20.54 17.28
CA THR A 542 -0.17 21.96 17.55
C THR A 542 -0.85 22.18 18.90
N LEU A 543 -0.26 23.03 19.75
CA LEU A 543 -0.88 23.51 21.00
C LEU A 543 -1.14 25.01 20.94
N THR A 544 -2.32 25.45 21.38
CA THR A 544 -2.68 26.86 21.47
C THR A 544 -2.57 27.41 22.90
N LEU A 545 -1.69 28.38 23.14
CA LEU A 545 -1.62 29.10 24.41
C LEU A 545 -2.38 30.42 24.33
N GLY A 546 -3.39 30.62 25.19
CA GLY A 546 -4.06 31.91 25.36
C GLY A 546 -3.29 32.81 26.33
N LEU A 547 -3.00 34.05 25.91
CA LEU A 547 -2.37 35.06 26.75
C LEU A 547 -3.37 36.18 27.07
N ARG A 548 -3.93 36.18 28.28
CA ARG A 548 -4.81 37.25 28.78
C ARG A 548 -4.25 37.78 30.11
N ARG A 549 -4.07 39.10 30.23
CA ARG A 549 -3.71 39.76 31.49
C ARG A 549 -4.39 41.13 31.56
N ARG A 550 -5.14 41.38 32.64
CA ARG A 550 -5.78 42.68 32.90
C ARG A 550 -4.69 43.77 33.00
N GLY A 551 -4.90 44.91 32.33
CA GLY A 551 -4.00 46.07 32.35
C GLY A 551 -2.76 45.99 31.44
N LEU A 552 -2.63 44.98 30.58
CA LEU A 552 -1.49 44.80 29.67
C LEU A 552 -1.97 44.57 28.23
N ARG A 553 -1.64 45.49 27.31
CA ARG A 553 -1.90 45.34 25.87
C ARG A 553 -0.71 44.63 25.23
N ILE A 554 -0.86 43.36 24.91
CA ILE A 554 0.21 42.57 24.30
C ILE A 554 0.27 42.86 22.80
N ALA A 555 1.44 43.26 22.30
CA ALA A 555 1.67 43.58 20.89
C ALA A 555 2.23 42.37 20.11
N GLY A 556 2.95 41.46 20.78
CA GLY A 556 3.42 40.23 20.18
C GLY A 556 4.13 39.30 21.14
N VAL A 557 4.31 38.05 20.72
CA VAL A 557 4.96 37.02 21.50
C VAL A 557 5.79 36.09 20.62
N GLN A 558 6.91 35.63 21.14
CA GLN A 558 7.71 34.55 20.57
C GLN A 558 7.85 33.44 21.63
N ALA A 559 7.70 32.19 21.20
CA ALA A 559 7.79 31.02 22.04
C ALA A 559 9.01 30.17 21.67
N PHE A 560 9.73 29.70 22.67
CA PHE A 560 10.95 28.92 22.53
C PHE A 560 10.91 27.68 23.43
N VAL A 561 11.52 26.58 22.98
CA VAL A 561 11.86 25.40 23.78
C VAL A 561 13.37 25.23 23.64
N GLY A 562 14.11 25.34 24.74
CA GLY A 562 15.56 25.53 24.69
C GLY A 562 15.92 26.80 23.91
N ALA A 563 16.83 26.68 22.94
CA ALA A 563 17.20 27.76 22.01
C ALA A 563 16.29 27.83 20.77
N ARG A 564 15.49 26.79 20.47
CA ARG A 564 14.69 26.71 19.24
C ARG A 564 13.39 27.49 19.39
N ARG A 565 13.07 28.33 18.38
CA ARG A 565 11.78 29.01 18.28
C ARG A 565 10.70 28.03 17.82
N VAL A 566 9.66 27.84 18.63
CA VAL A 566 8.58 26.86 18.39
C VAL A 566 7.25 27.52 18.02
N GLY A 567 7.15 28.85 18.09
CA GLY A 567 5.93 29.56 17.72
C GLY A 567 5.98 31.06 18.00
N GLY A 568 4.92 31.78 17.62
CA GLY A 568 4.75 33.19 17.92
C GLY A 568 3.47 33.76 17.34
N GLY A 569 3.15 34.99 17.70
CA GLY A 569 1.97 35.69 17.20
C GLY A 569 2.03 37.19 17.46
N ARG A 570 1.20 37.96 16.75
CA ARG A 570 0.99 39.41 16.91
C ARG A 570 -0.51 39.69 16.93
N GLY A 571 -0.94 40.77 17.60
CA GLY A 571 -2.35 41.21 17.62
C GLY A 571 -3.02 41.19 19.00
N ALA A 572 -4.26 41.71 19.07
CA ALA A 572 -4.95 41.99 20.34
C ALA A 572 -5.48 40.75 21.09
N ARG A 573 -5.68 39.62 20.40
CA ARG A 573 -6.06 38.31 20.97
C ARG A 573 -4.99 37.28 20.61
N LEU A 574 -3.97 37.14 21.46
CA LEU A 574 -2.84 36.26 21.17
C LEU A 574 -3.13 34.81 21.56
N ARG A 575 -3.42 34.01 20.54
CA ARG A 575 -3.28 32.55 20.53
C ARG A 575 -1.91 32.23 19.92
N VAL A 576 -1.05 31.56 20.67
CA VAL A 576 0.26 31.11 20.16
C VAL A 576 0.14 29.65 19.79
N ARG A 577 0.27 29.33 18.49
CA ARG A 577 0.42 27.96 18.01
C ARG A 577 1.88 27.53 18.19
N LEU A 578 2.08 26.41 18.84
CA LEU A 578 3.39 25.80 19.06
C LEU A 578 3.53 24.57 18.16
N TYR A 579 4.61 24.48 17.40
CA TYR A 579 4.84 23.43 16.39
C TYR A 579 6.00 22.51 16.78
N GLY A 580 5.86 21.22 16.43
CA GLY A 580 6.93 20.22 16.57
C GLY A 580 7.42 20.07 18.01
N LEU A 581 6.51 20.03 18.98
CA LEU A 581 6.87 19.82 20.38
C LEU A 581 7.15 18.32 20.62
N PRO A 582 8.23 17.94 21.33
CA PRO A 582 8.50 16.53 21.63
C PRO A 582 7.41 15.95 22.52
N GLY A 583 7.16 14.63 22.45
CA GLY A 583 6.08 13.90 23.13
C GLY A 583 6.16 13.83 24.66
N GLN A 584 6.77 14.81 25.34
CA GLN A 584 6.98 14.85 26.79
C GLN A 584 6.52 16.17 27.41
N THR A 585 6.74 16.35 28.72
CA THR A 585 6.52 17.63 29.39
C THR A 585 7.59 18.64 28.95
N VAL A 586 7.19 19.74 28.34
CA VAL A 586 8.11 20.76 27.80
C VAL A 586 7.95 22.10 28.49
N ARG A 587 9.08 22.74 28.82
CA ARG A 587 9.11 24.10 29.36
C ARG A 587 9.26 25.10 28.21
N VAL A 588 8.19 25.85 27.95
CA VAL A 588 8.14 26.85 26.89
C VAL A 588 8.48 28.23 27.47
N LYS A 589 9.50 28.88 26.92
CA LYS A 589 9.87 30.27 27.20
C LYS A 589 9.14 31.21 26.25
N LEU A 590 8.33 32.11 26.79
CA LEU A 590 7.59 33.14 26.07
C LEU A 590 8.26 34.50 26.27
N LEU A 591 8.71 35.10 25.17
CA LEU A 591 9.17 36.49 25.11
C LEU A 591 8.00 37.36 24.63
N ILE A 592 7.45 38.17 25.52
CA ILE A 592 6.23 38.93 25.30
C ILE A 592 6.57 40.42 25.18
N ARG A 593 6.16 41.05 24.08
CA ARG A 593 6.20 42.50 23.88
C ARG A 593 4.82 43.07 24.19
N ALA A 594 4.72 44.00 25.12
CA ALA A 594 3.45 44.56 25.54
C ALA A 594 3.55 46.05 25.92
N ARG A 595 2.41 46.70 26.15
CA ARG A 595 2.30 48.06 26.70
C ARG A 595 1.52 48.03 28.01
N ARG A 596 2.01 48.73 29.02
CA ARG A 596 1.35 48.94 30.33
C ARG A 596 1.27 50.44 30.59
N GLY A 597 0.06 51.00 30.64
CA GLY A 597 -0.14 52.45 30.82
C GLY A 597 0.61 53.30 29.76
N GLY A 598 0.53 52.92 28.48
CA GLY A 598 1.20 53.64 27.37
C GLY A 598 2.69 53.29 27.15
N ARG A 599 3.42 52.85 28.18
CA ARG A 599 4.85 52.51 28.08
C ARG A 599 5.09 51.10 27.55
N ALA A 600 6.08 50.94 26.67
CA ALA A 600 6.50 49.65 26.13
C ALA A 600 7.27 48.84 27.18
N VAL A 601 6.89 47.57 27.35
CA VAL A 601 7.50 46.63 28.29
C VAL A 601 7.78 45.29 27.61
N ARG A 602 8.91 44.67 27.95
CA ARG A 602 9.26 43.31 27.51
C ARG A 602 9.18 42.37 28.72
N LEU A 603 8.41 41.30 28.62
CA LEU A 603 8.22 40.32 29.68
C LEU A 603 8.74 38.96 29.23
N ARG A 604 9.35 38.23 30.17
CA ARG A 604 9.75 36.82 29.97
C ARG A 604 8.86 35.96 30.86
N ARG A 605 8.24 34.93 30.29
CA ARG A 605 7.41 33.98 31.05
C ARG A 605 7.76 32.56 30.65
N TYR A 606 7.76 31.66 31.62
CA TYR A 606 7.90 30.23 31.35
C TYR A 606 6.57 29.53 31.58
N ARG A 607 6.20 28.60 30.70
CA ARG A 607 5.02 27.76 30.86
C ARG A 607 5.42 26.31 30.65
N THR A 608 5.18 25.49 31.66
CA THR A 608 5.33 24.04 31.53
C THR A 608 4.05 23.51 30.88
N VAL A 609 4.23 22.81 29.77
CA VAL A 609 3.17 22.18 29.00
C VAL A 609 3.34 20.68 29.14
N ARG A 610 2.34 19.99 29.70
CA ARG A 610 2.27 18.53 29.72
C ARG A 610 1.48 18.08 28.50
N LEU A 611 2.13 17.38 27.58
CA LEU A 611 1.50 16.84 26.37
C LEU A 611 0.92 15.43 26.58
N CYS A 612 1.14 14.85 27.77
CA CYS A 612 0.54 13.60 28.22
C CYS A 612 -0.41 13.87 29.39
N VAL A 613 -1.68 13.53 29.25
CA VAL A 613 -2.65 13.52 30.36
C VAL A 613 -3.33 12.16 30.34
N ALA A 614 -3.15 11.35 31.39
CA ALA A 614 -3.93 10.14 31.57
C ALA A 614 -5.43 10.53 31.66
N PRO A 615 -6.36 9.77 31.06
CA PRO A 615 -7.78 10.05 31.23
C PRO A 615 -8.12 10.03 32.73
N ARG A 616 -8.70 11.11 33.24
CA ARG A 616 -9.23 11.14 34.61
C ARG A 616 -10.30 10.05 34.70
N ARG A 617 -10.06 9.00 35.49
CA ARG A 617 -11.11 8.07 35.93
C ARG A 617 -12.25 8.90 36.50
N ALA A 618 -13.43 8.79 35.90
CA ALA A 618 -14.64 9.33 36.47
C ALA A 618 -14.94 8.56 37.77
N VAL A 619 -14.59 9.15 38.91
CA VAL A 619 -15.02 8.65 40.22
C VAL A 619 -16.52 8.96 40.32
N ARG A 620 -17.36 7.95 40.09
CA ARG A 620 -18.77 8.01 40.50
C ARG A 620 -18.80 8.00 42.02
N HIS A 621 -19.08 9.15 42.63
CA HIS A 621 -19.51 9.18 44.03
C HIS A 621 -20.91 8.53 44.14
N PRO A 622 -21.14 7.59 45.07
CA PRO A 622 -22.47 7.06 45.31
C PRO A 622 -23.33 8.17 45.94
N ARG A 623 -24.45 8.49 45.29
CA ARG A 623 -25.47 9.38 45.85
C ARG A 623 -26.18 8.64 46.98
N HIS A 624 -25.90 9.03 48.23
CA HIS A 624 -26.77 8.71 49.37
C HIS A 624 -28.15 9.36 49.15
N LYS A 625 -29.19 8.54 48.99
CA LYS A 625 -30.58 8.98 49.08
C LYS A 625 -30.92 9.22 50.56
N ALA A 626 -30.98 10.48 50.98
CA ALA A 626 -31.63 10.87 52.22
C ALA A 626 -33.16 10.80 52.05
N ARG A 627 -33.80 9.81 52.68
CA ARG A 627 -35.25 9.75 52.90
C ARG A 627 -35.63 10.88 53.85
N ARG A 628 -36.37 11.89 53.36
CA ARG A 628 -37.12 12.81 54.21
C ARG A 628 -38.44 12.16 54.60
N HIS A 629 -38.57 11.80 55.87
CA HIS A 629 -39.87 11.67 56.53
C HIS A 629 -40.57 13.03 56.53
N ARG A 630 -41.80 13.08 56.04
CA ARG A 630 -42.79 14.11 56.42
C ARG A 630 -43.90 13.38 57.17
N GLY A 631 -44.01 13.66 58.46
CA GLY A 631 -45.19 13.38 59.25
C GLY A 631 -46.02 14.66 59.41
N SER A 632 -47.33 14.49 59.23
CA SER A 632 -48.47 15.19 59.86
C SER A 632 -48.43 16.71 60.01
N ARG A 633 -49.28 17.44 59.29
CA ARG A 633 -50.66 17.80 59.66
C ARG A 633 -51.29 18.54 58.49
#